data_AF-A0A231NQW1-F1
#
_entry.id   AF-A0A231NQW1-F1
#
_cell.length_a   1.000
_cell.length_b   1.000
_cell.length_c   1.000
_cell.angle_alpha   90.00
_cell.angle_beta   90.00
_cell.angle_gamma   90.00
#
_symmetry.space_group_name_H-M   'P 1'
#
loop_
_entity.id
_entity.type
_entity.pdbx_description
1 polymer ?
#
loop_
_entity_poly.entity_id
_entity_poly.type
_entity_poly.pdbx_seq_one_letter_code
_entity_poly.pdbx_strand_id
1 'polypeptide(L)'
;MKKLKGKSLLTMFMVLALLLVSSASMVFADFNAFLVKTDDGKFYEYNQAELNTSYLAWQINPDAAGADMYKQFLAIGGNTRVVALGDSVKGWMDYAAAQNASLAAQIAGIPFVINDYLATPAAPVYAETVTDPIVVDPSGQTHDLAAYNAAVADANSKVEADYTAATWANLQTALANNVVTAANTQAEIDAATRAINAAIDALMPAVVGPSVTSATAVLNTTDAAVITGSAIGDAVKVSIDGAAEVAATLNADGTYAYVSPSLAVGTHAISVKAYMGTDVSAAATASVTVVAPAVVSVTSINGSTVQVVFNKSVDKTTAETTGNYTLTRLSTPGANAITKATLNLTDNKTVLLTTTTATVATTNGYALEVANVKDLATTANIMGTQEVVFSTLATSDTEKPALFGAEYEATTGKLTLTFNKNISLTDANFNETGITVKGSSDYTLVEGDFTGAATTTGNTVTLTLTAASKTAVNALGSTLALDVAAGSFKDATDTTRTNVAITGYPVTLTSAPGLVSAAYDENTSILTLTFDKDVKVGSDIDLTKISIKRDGVSTPLTTAQSAVQNTTANSVITIKLNGEFSHAGNTVLAKVTLAAGAVKNTSGTANALITDAALTYTNDTTKPTLVSAAYNSGTRLITLKFSEIVDVSTLVLDNVTITDGVHTDVPLTDVDTVVKTTVDGTDVVITLDEGNNGIGGDYADVEALTASSLKVYFAAATVKDLAANSIDAITKANAVSIAATDLVAPTFTVSNSAVSTIVNVNFSEKVQKADAENIANYSIKSGAVVLNVTKATLLSDGKTVELTTEQQAGITYTVKVSNVKDIAGNVNDSTATDTFLGVTAVVDTTKPSIASYVFEDVDASKSITKNDQIKLQFDESLNVDYTKVTYADFLINAGATSATTFGTGATFAAGATANEVVITLGTTPAIVFTDAVDVALVNDIKDLAGNIAQSSPVTIVNPGVAPKITNFDYTDTNGSGAVDENDLVVITYDRTIVAGTVVVGDFTFGAGITPGNATYAKTSVNQITMTLGDTSAIAWGATATINEKATANITDEWGVGQGAADGTTTLLKSADTTNPTISSVTFNDTDADKVMDAGETVVIVMSEAVHENATFAAGDFVLYNGATANPYEGKGGTATDGDDVEVSGNVITITIGALDGWATEANTTSTTFNFNAGTTSILDASDNKAAPSAGFGATISIL
;
A
#
# COMPACT_ATOMS: atom_id res chain seq x y z
N MET A 1 29.65 18.40 -131.34
CA MET A 1 28.34 17.72 -131.46
C MET A 1 28.64 16.25 -131.70
N LYS A 2 28.17 15.28 -130.88
CA LYS A 2 27.23 15.35 -129.74
C LYS A 2 27.81 14.49 -128.59
N LYS A 3 28.33 15.14 -127.54
CA LYS A 3 27.79 15.25 -126.15
C LYS A 3 27.87 13.88 -125.43
N LEU A 4 28.67 13.67 -124.38
CA LEU A 4 28.81 14.46 -123.15
C LEU A 4 30.28 14.81 -122.80
N LYS A 5 30.50 16.08 -122.41
CA LYS A 5 31.64 16.59 -121.65
C LYS A 5 31.43 16.20 -120.18
N GLY A 6 32.39 15.96 -119.30
CA GLY A 6 33.83 16.17 -119.27
C GLY A 6 34.21 16.34 -117.80
N LYS A 7 35.06 15.45 -117.26
CA LYS A 7 35.92 15.65 -116.07
C LYS A 7 36.76 14.36 -115.89
N SER A 8 38.08 14.53 -115.93
CA SER A 8 39.14 13.61 -115.50
C SER A 8 39.05 12.13 -115.91
N LEU A 9 39.73 11.80 -117.01
CA LEU A 9 40.01 10.42 -117.44
C LEU A 9 41.19 9.81 -116.66
N LEU A 10 41.17 9.91 -115.31
CA LEU A 10 42.22 9.42 -114.43
C LEU A 10 41.66 8.86 -113.12
N THR A 11 40.73 7.90 -113.20
CA THR A 11 40.26 7.11 -112.05
C THR A 11 39.57 5.84 -112.54
N MET A 12 40.28 5.00 -113.29
CA MET A 12 39.86 3.62 -113.54
C MET A 12 41.03 2.86 -114.14
N PHE A 13 41.75 2.10 -113.32
CA PHE A 13 42.54 0.89 -113.63
C PHE A 13 43.58 0.68 -112.52
N MET A 14 43.28 -0.21 -111.55
CA MET A 14 44.22 -1.23 -111.03
C MET A 14 43.52 -2.09 -109.96
N VAL A 15 42.81 -3.13 -110.41
CA VAL A 15 42.57 -4.36 -109.62
C VAL A 15 43.18 -5.58 -110.35
N LEU A 16 43.97 -5.37 -111.42
CA LEU A 16 44.50 -6.49 -112.20
C LEU A 16 45.94 -6.23 -112.67
N ALA A 17 46.91 -6.65 -111.86
CA ALA A 17 48.18 -7.24 -112.27
C ALA A 17 49.07 -7.45 -111.04
N LEU A 18 48.87 -8.55 -110.31
CA LEU A 18 49.94 -9.11 -109.49
C LEU A 18 49.98 -10.62 -109.68
N LEU A 19 50.85 -11.05 -110.60
CA LEU A 19 51.07 -12.45 -110.93
C LEU A 19 52.04 -13.06 -109.90
N LEU A 20 51.60 -14.16 -109.29
CA LEU A 20 52.32 -14.95 -108.29
C LEU A 20 53.49 -15.74 -108.90
N VAL A 21 54.61 -15.80 -108.16
CA VAL A 21 55.50 -16.98 -108.14
C VAL A 21 55.87 -17.28 -106.69
N SER A 22 55.56 -18.50 -106.26
CA SER A 22 55.64 -19.02 -104.90
C SER A 22 57.01 -19.63 -104.56
N SER A 23 57.50 -19.42 -103.33
CA SER A 23 58.09 -20.50 -102.50
C SER A 23 58.31 -20.10 -101.03
N ALA A 24 57.59 -20.82 -100.15
CA ALA A 24 57.95 -21.30 -98.80
C ALA A 24 58.25 -20.33 -97.62
N SER A 25 57.24 -20.25 -96.73
CA SER A 25 57.33 -20.47 -95.27
C SER A 25 57.89 -19.38 -94.34
N MET A 26 57.12 -18.32 -94.09
CA MET A 26 56.95 -17.67 -92.78
C MET A 26 55.47 -17.19 -92.68
N VAL A 27 54.89 -17.06 -91.48
CA VAL A 27 53.51 -16.58 -91.30
C VAL A 27 53.45 -15.13 -91.79
N PHE A 28 53.00 -14.92 -93.03
CA PHE A 28 52.82 -13.61 -93.63
C PHE A 28 51.43 -13.09 -93.27
N ALA A 29 51.36 -11.80 -93.01
CA ALA A 29 50.13 -11.10 -92.72
C ALA A 29 49.29 -11.03 -94.00
N ASP A 30 48.07 -11.56 -93.98
CA ASP A 30 47.25 -11.70 -95.17
C ASP A 30 46.19 -10.60 -95.23
N PHE A 31 46.14 -9.91 -96.37
CA PHE A 31 45.09 -8.96 -96.67
C PHE A 31 43.73 -9.68 -96.78
N ASN A 32 42.84 -9.47 -95.82
CA ASN A 32 41.62 -10.26 -95.68
C ASN A 32 40.30 -9.47 -95.76
N ALA A 33 40.33 -8.14 -95.62
CA ALA A 33 39.10 -7.33 -95.64
C ALA A 33 39.33 -5.88 -96.09
N PHE A 34 38.33 -5.24 -96.67
CA PHE A 34 38.30 -3.80 -96.90
C PHE A 34 37.48 -3.11 -95.82
N LEU A 35 38.02 -2.03 -95.25
CA LEU A 35 37.26 -1.15 -94.36
C LEU A 35 36.82 0.10 -95.12
N VAL A 36 35.51 0.33 -95.17
CA VAL A 36 34.90 1.51 -95.77
C VAL A 36 34.36 2.39 -94.67
N LYS A 37 34.69 3.68 -94.69
CA LYS A 37 34.11 4.66 -93.77
C LYS A 37 33.08 5.52 -94.50
N THR A 38 31.90 5.65 -93.91
CA THR A 38 30.83 6.52 -94.41
C THR A 38 30.90 7.93 -93.83
N ASP A 39 30.18 8.88 -94.44
CA ASP A 39 30.15 10.29 -94.00
C ASP A 39 29.55 10.46 -92.59
N ASP A 40 28.72 9.51 -92.16
CA ASP A 40 28.17 9.43 -90.80
C ASP A 40 29.15 8.82 -89.79
N GLY A 41 30.38 8.50 -90.22
CA GLY A 41 31.46 8.00 -89.37
C GLY A 41 31.45 6.50 -89.14
N LYS A 42 30.48 5.75 -89.68
CA LYS A 42 30.40 4.30 -89.52
C LYS A 42 31.45 3.58 -90.37
N PHE A 43 31.93 2.45 -89.86
CA PHE A 43 32.85 1.57 -90.56
C PHE A 43 32.10 0.32 -91.05
N TYR A 44 32.27 -0.02 -92.32
CA TYR A 44 31.78 -1.24 -92.93
C TYR A 44 32.94 -2.12 -93.32
N GLU A 45 32.91 -3.36 -92.86
CA GLU A 45 33.88 -4.39 -93.20
C GLU A 45 33.37 -5.27 -94.34
N TYR A 46 34.18 -5.42 -95.37
CA TYR A 46 33.93 -6.32 -96.49
C TYR A 46 35.05 -7.33 -96.58
N ASN A 47 34.74 -8.61 -96.42
CA ASN A 47 35.74 -9.64 -96.68
C ASN A 47 36.28 -9.52 -98.11
N GLN A 48 37.61 -9.55 -98.25
CA GLN A 48 38.32 -9.33 -99.49
C GLN A 48 37.93 -10.33 -100.58
N ALA A 49 37.87 -11.61 -100.23
CA ALA A 49 37.62 -12.69 -101.17
C ALA A 49 36.15 -12.71 -101.61
N GLU A 50 35.24 -12.46 -100.68
CA GLU A 50 33.80 -12.40 -100.92
C GLU A 50 33.43 -11.18 -101.75
N LEU A 51 33.99 -10.00 -101.44
CA LEU A 51 33.75 -8.79 -102.23
C LEU A 51 34.28 -8.94 -103.65
N ASN A 52 35.45 -9.56 -103.83
CA ASN A 52 35.99 -9.84 -105.17
C ASN A 52 35.12 -10.85 -105.94
N THR A 53 34.64 -11.89 -105.27
CA THR A 53 33.69 -12.85 -105.86
C THR A 53 32.39 -12.14 -106.27
N SER A 54 31.88 -11.25 -105.42
CA SER A 54 30.67 -10.48 -105.69
C SER A 54 30.84 -9.48 -106.83
N TYR A 55 32.01 -8.85 -106.93
CA TYR A 55 32.38 -8.01 -108.07
C TYR A 55 32.37 -8.78 -109.39
N LEU A 56 32.97 -9.99 -109.41
CA LEU A 56 32.96 -10.84 -110.60
C LEU A 56 31.54 -11.27 -110.98
N ALA A 57 30.70 -11.62 -109.99
CA ALA A 57 29.29 -11.92 -110.22
C ALA A 57 28.54 -10.72 -110.82
N TRP A 58 28.78 -9.51 -110.30
CA TRP A 58 28.21 -8.27 -110.81
C TRP A 58 28.62 -7.97 -112.27
N GLN A 59 29.88 -8.25 -112.65
CA GLN A 59 30.34 -8.07 -114.04
C GLN A 59 29.62 -9.01 -115.03
N ILE A 60 29.28 -10.23 -114.60
CA ILE A 60 28.60 -11.23 -115.43
C ILE A 60 27.11 -10.90 -115.51
N ASN A 61 26.47 -10.72 -114.36
CA ASN A 61 25.07 -10.36 -114.25
C ASN A 61 24.87 -9.43 -113.03
N PRO A 62 24.69 -8.11 -113.26
CA PRO A 62 24.43 -7.17 -112.20
C PRO A 62 23.23 -7.54 -111.32
N ASP A 63 22.24 -8.29 -111.83
CA ASP A 63 21.02 -8.62 -111.08
C ASP A 63 21.12 -9.95 -110.29
N ALA A 64 22.23 -10.68 -110.38
CA ALA A 64 22.39 -11.93 -109.62
C ALA A 64 22.56 -11.68 -108.11
N ALA A 65 22.04 -12.59 -107.28
CA ALA A 65 22.20 -12.51 -105.81
C ALA A 65 23.67 -12.52 -105.38
N GLY A 66 24.54 -13.21 -106.13
CA GLY A 66 25.99 -13.19 -105.89
C GLY A 66 26.61 -11.80 -106.06
N ALA A 67 25.93 -10.84 -106.70
CA ALA A 67 26.40 -9.47 -106.89
C ALA A 67 26.01 -8.52 -105.74
N ASP A 68 25.23 -8.97 -104.75
CA ASP A 68 24.58 -8.08 -103.78
C ASP A 68 25.55 -7.41 -102.80
N MET A 69 26.59 -8.12 -102.34
CA MET A 69 27.66 -7.51 -101.53
C MET A 69 28.37 -6.38 -102.27
N TYR A 70 28.68 -6.56 -103.57
CA TYR A 70 29.27 -5.51 -104.38
C TYR A 70 28.29 -4.37 -104.69
N LYS A 71 26.99 -4.66 -104.87
CA LYS A 71 25.96 -3.60 -104.98
C LYS A 71 25.89 -2.76 -103.71
N GLN A 72 25.94 -3.40 -102.55
CA GLN A 72 25.89 -2.71 -101.27
C GLN A 72 27.17 -1.87 -101.09
N PHE A 73 28.35 -2.42 -101.43
CA PHE A 73 29.61 -1.68 -101.48
C PHE A 73 29.52 -0.44 -102.39
N LEU A 74 28.90 -0.56 -103.56
CA LEU A 74 28.66 0.57 -104.47
C LEU A 74 27.63 1.57 -103.94
N ALA A 75 26.55 1.09 -103.33
CA ALA A 75 25.47 1.92 -102.81
C ALA A 75 25.96 2.84 -101.67
N ILE A 76 26.95 2.36 -100.91
CA ILE A 76 27.55 3.11 -99.82
C ILE A 76 28.65 4.07 -100.33
N GLY A 77 29.20 3.83 -101.52
CA GLY A 77 30.40 4.47 -102.12
C GLY A 77 30.23 5.83 -102.82
N GLY A 78 29.17 6.60 -102.54
CA GLY A 78 28.81 7.83 -103.25
C GLY A 78 29.56 9.13 -102.89
N ASN A 79 30.65 9.03 -102.12
CA ASN A 79 31.71 10.05 -101.83
C ASN A 79 32.67 9.57 -100.71
N THR A 80 32.52 8.32 -100.29
CA THR A 80 33.17 7.57 -99.22
C THR A 80 34.19 6.61 -99.82
N ARG A 81 35.35 6.45 -99.19
CA ARG A 81 36.47 5.65 -99.75
C ARG A 81 36.83 4.53 -98.78
N VAL A 82 37.39 3.44 -99.31
CA VAL A 82 38.16 2.49 -98.51
C VAL A 82 39.20 3.29 -97.72
N VAL A 83 39.17 3.17 -96.40
CA VAL A 83 40.05 3.91 -95.49
C VAL A 83 41.15 3.03 -94.92
N ALA A 84 40.89 1.73 -94.79
CA ALA A 84 41.85 0.78 -94.28
C ALA A 84 41.71 -0.60 -94.96
N LEU A 85 42.77 -1.38 -94.84
CA LEU A 85 42.90 -2.75 -95.29
C LEU A 85 43.05 -3.65 -94.07
N GLY A 86 42.24 -4.70 -93.98
CA GLY A 86 42.28 -5.69 -92.93
C GLY A 86 43.51 -6.58 -93.09
N ASP A 87 44.28 -6.67 -92.04
CA ASP A 87 45.43 -7.54 -91.88
C ASP A 87 45.13 -8.57 -90.80
N SER A 88 45.32 -9.85 -91.12
CA SER A 88 44.99 -10.96 -90.23
C SER A 88 45.78 -11.00 -88.91
N VAL A 89 46.81 -10.15 -88.73
CA VAL A 89 47.69 -10.12 -87.55
C VAL A 89 47.77 -8.74 -86.91
N LYS A 90 47.86 -7.67 -87.70
CA LYS A 90 48.07 -6.28 -87.26
C LYS A 90 46.78 -5.45 -87.19
N GLY A 91 45.63 -6.00 -87.60
CA GLY A 91 44.35 -5.31 -87.60
C GLY A 91 44.18 -4.40 -88.83
N TRP A 92 43.72 -3.17 -88.64
CA TRP A 92 43.42 -2.26 -89.75
C TRP A 92 44.65 -1.46 -90.19
N MET A 93 45.06 -1.61 -91.44
CA MET A 93 46.25 -0.97 -92.04
C MET A 93 45.83 0.18 -92.96
N ASP A 94 46.55 1.30 -92.95
CA ASP A 94 46.12 2.51 -93.68
C ASP A 94 46.11 2.31 -95.21
N TYR A 95 44.93 2.51 -95.82
CA TYR A 95 44.75 2.30 -97.26
C TYR A 95 45.49 3.35 -98.10
N ALA A 96 45.53 4.61 -97.66
CA ALA A 96 46.18 5.68 -98.40
C ALA A 96 47.71 5.47 -98.43
N ALA A 97 48.29 4.99 -97.34
CA ALA A 97 49.70 4.60 -97.27
C ALA A 97 50.01 3.43 -98.21
N ALA A 98 49.18 2.38 -98.22
CA ALA A 98 49.32 1.26 -99.14
C ALA A 98 49.18 1.69 -100.61
N GLN A 99 48.23 2.58 -100.91
CA GLN A 99 48.04 3.16 -102.24
C GLN A 99 49.26 3.97 -102.68
N ASN A 100 49.80 4.82 -101.81
CA ASN A 100 51.00 5.61 -102.08
C ASN A 100 52.23 4.72 -102.29
N ALA A 101 52.38 3.64 -101.52
CA ALA A 101 53.46 2.66 -101.67
C ALA A 101 53.36 1.91 -103.01
N SER A 102 52.14 1.51 -103.40
CA SER A 102 51.89 0.90 -104.72
C SER A 102 52.23 1.83 -105.87
N LEU A 103 51.83 3.11 -105.77
CA LEU A 103 52.17 4.13 -106.76
C LEU A 103 53.69 4.36 -106.84
N ALA A 104 54.38 4.41 -105.70
CA ALA A 104 55.83 4.56 -105.65
C ALA A 104 56.56 3.36 -106.30
N ALA A 105 56.09 2.15 -106.04
CA ALA A 105 56.61 0.93 -106.68
C ALA A 105 56.41 0.94 -108.21
N GLN A 106 55.24 1.40 -108.68
CA GLN A 106 54.97 1.56 -110.13
C GLN A 106 55.89 2.59 -110.78
N ILE A 107 56.10 3.75 -110.15
CA ILE A 107 57.04 4.78 -110.65
C ILE A 107 58.47 4.24 -110.69
N ALA A 108 58.86 3.39 -109.74
CA ALA A 108 60.17 2.75 -109.70
C ALA A 108 60.30 1.52 -110.62
N GLY A 109 59.22 1.12 -111.31
CA GLY A 109 59.21 -0.05 -112.21
C GLY A 109 59.35 -1.39 -111.51
N ILE A 110 59.05 -1.48 -110.21
CA ILE A 110 59.12 -2.72 -109.41
C ILE A 110 57.70 -3.26 -109.12
N PRO A 111 57.51 -4.59 -108.98
CA PRO A 111 56.22 -5.15 -108.60
C PRO A 111 55.85 -4.80 -107.15
N PHE A 112 54.58 -4.51 -106.88
CA PHE A 112 54.05 -4.20 -105.54
C PHE A 112 53.17 -5.32 -105.01
N VAL A 113 53.65 -6.07 -104.01
CA VAL A 113 52.87 -7.12 -103.32
C VAL A 113 52.25 -6.58 -102.05
N ILE A 114 50.92 -6.61 -101.96
CA ILE A 114 50.20 -6.02 -100.83
C ILE A 114 50.53 -6.75 -99.51
N ASN A 115 50.53 -8.09 -99.48
CA ASN A 115 50.85 -8.85 -98.27
C ASN A 115 52.30 -8.61 -97.81
N ASP A 116 53.26 -8.48 -98.73
CA ASP A 116 54.66 -8.13 -98.39
C ASP A 116 54.74 -6.74 -97.77
N TYR A 117 53.99 -5.77 -98.31
CA TYR A 117 53.91 -4.42 -97.76
C TYR A 117 53.32 -4.43 -96.35
N LEU A 118 52.18 -5.10 -96.14
CA LEU A 118 51.52 -5.20 -94.83
C LEU A 118 52.40 -5.93 -93.80
N ALA A 119 53.21 -6.90 -94.24
CA ALA A 119 54.17 -7.58 -93.37
C ALA A 119 55.30 -6.64 -92.88
N THR A 120 55.65 -5.59 -93.63
CA THR A 120 56.73 -4.67 -93.22
C THR A 120 56.37 -3.89 -91.93
N PRO A 121 57.36 -3.57 -91.07
CA PRO A 121 57.15 -2.65 -89.94
C PRO A 121 56.84 -1.22 -90.37
N ALA A 122 57.12 -0.87 -91.63
CA ALA A 122 56.96 0.47 -92.17
C ALA A 122 55.53 0.75 -92.68
N ALA A 123 54.69 -0.27 -92.80
CA ALA A 123 53.28 -0.09 -93.12
C ALA A 123 52.54 0.46 -91.89
N PRO A 124 51.95 1.67 -91.97
CA PRO A 124 51.27 2.26 -90.83
C PRO A 124 49.92 1.57 -90.58
N VAL A 125 49.63 1.33 -89.30
CA VAL A 125 48.29 0.98 -88.82
C VAL A 125 47.37 2.18 -89.03
N TYR A 126 46.12 1.93 -89.36
CA TYR A 126 45.10 2.96 -89.50
C TYR A 126 44.93 3.69 -88.16
N ALA A 127 45.09 5.01 -88.20
CA ALA A 127 45.24 5.81 -86.98
C ALA A 127 43.96 5.98 -86.17
N GLU A 128 42.79 5.84 -86.81
CA GLU A 128 41.51 5.95 -86.14
C GLU A 128 41.13 4.60 -85.52
N THR A 129 40.69 4.63 -84.26
CA THR A 129 40.21 3.43 -83.57
C THR A 129 38.95 2.92 -84.26
N VAL A 130 39.03 1.70 -84.78
CA VAL A 130 37.89 0.99 -85.36
C VAL A 130 37.36 0.02 -84.33
N THR A 131 36.22 0.34 -83.74
CA THR A 131 35.53 -0.53 -82.79
C THR A 131 34.28 -1.07 -83.47
N ASP A 132 34.12 -2.39 -83.48
CA ASP A 132 32.94 -3.10 -83.97
C ASP A 132 32.44 -2.64 -85.36
N PRO A 133 33.26 -2.81 -86.42
CA PRO A 133 32.82 -2.46 -87.77
C PRO A 133 31.62 -3.30 -88.19
N ILE A 134 30.72 -2.70 -88.96
CA ILE A 134 29.52 -3.35 -89.49
C ILE A 134 29.97 -4.33 -90.57
N VAL A 135 29.84 -5.62 -90.30
CA VAL A 135 30.25 -6.67 -91.25
C VAL A 135 29.19 -6.80 -92.34
N VAL A 136 29.63 -6.80 -93.60
CA VAL A 136 28.77 -7.03 -94.76
C VAL A 136 28.98 -8.44 -95.29
N ASP A 137 27.92 -9.23 -95.36
CA ASP A 137 27.98 -10.61 -95.86
C ASP A 137 27.88 -10.70 -97.40
N PRO A 138 28.10 -11.89 -98.00
CA PRO A 138 28.00 -12.08 -99.45
C PRO A 138 26.64 -11.73 -100.07
N SER A 139 25.56 -11.71 -99.27
CA SER A 139 24.21 -11.32 -99.69
C SER A 139 23.94 -9.82 -99.56
N GLY A 140 24.92 -9.04 -99.11
CA GLY A 140 24.81 -7.60 -98.91
C GLY A 140 24.06 -7.19 -97.64
N GLN A 141 23.80 -8.10 -96.71
CA GLN A 141 23.23 -7.75 -95.40
C GLN A 141 24.32 -7.28 -94.44
N THR A 142 23.93 -6.37 -93.55
CA THR A 142 24.81 -5.75 -92.54
C THR A 142 24.58 -6.36 -91.17
N HIS A 143 25.65 -6.64 -90.45
CA HIS A 143 25.65 -7.20 -89.10
C HIS A 143 26.41 -6.27 -88.16
N ASP A 144 25.68 -5.46 -87.39
CA ASP A 144 26.16 -4.44 -86.47
C ASP A 144 26.09 -4.96 -85.02
N LEU A 145 27.26 -5.17 -84.40
CA LEU A 145 27.40 -5.66 -83.02
C LEU A 145 27.62 -4.54 -81.99
N ALA A 146 27.69 -3.27 -82.40
CA ALA A 146 28.11 -2.19 -81.50
C ALA A 146 27.19 -2.07 -80.27
N ALA A 147 25.86 -2.14 -80.48
CA ALA A 147 24.89 -2.06 -79.39
C ALA A 147 24.93 -3.29 -78.47
N TYR A 148 25.19 -4.47 -79.04
CA TYR A 148 25.33 -5.72 -78.29
C TYR A 148 26.57 -5.69 -77.40
N ASN A 149 27.72 -5.32 -77.95
CA ASN A 149 28.98 -5.25 -77.20
C ASN A 149 28.93 -4.19 -76.09
N ALA A 150 28.23 -3.07 -76.32
CA ALA A 150 27.96 -2.08 -75.28
C ALA A 150 27.11 -2.64 -74.13
N ALA A 151 26.06 -3.41 -74.44
CA ALA A 151 25.22 -4.05 -73.42
C ALA A 151 26.00 -5.09 -72.60
N VAL A 152 26.85 -5.90 -73.25
CA VAL A 152 27.73 -6.86 -72.56
C VAL A 152 28.75 -6.14 -71.68
N ALA A 153 29.35 -5.04 -72.17
CA ALA A 153 30.28 -4.24 -71.40
C ALA A 153 29.61 -3.62 -70.16
N ASP A 154 28.39 -3.10 -70.29
CA ASP A 154 27.63 -2.56 -69.15
C ASP A 154 27.30 -3.66 -68.13
N ALA A 155 26.85 -4.83 -68.59
CA ALA A 155 26.62 -5.99 -67.72
C ALA A 155 27.89 -6.41 -66.96
N ASN A 156 29.04 -6.48 -67.63
CA ASN A 156 30.32 -6.84 -67.02
C ASN A 156 30.88 -5.76 -66.08
N SER A 157 30.38 -4.53 -66.15
CA SER A 157 30.77 -3.44 -65.25
C SER A 157 30.04 -3.48 -63.90
N LYS A 158 28.96 -4.25 -63.79
CA LYS A 158 28.18 -4.38 -62.55
C LYS A 158 28.94 -5.26 -61.53
N VAL A 159 28.72 -5.01 -60.23
CA VAL A 159 29.39 -5.72 -59.13
C VAL A 159 28.38 -6.57 -58.36
N GLU A 160 28.66 -7.87 -58.21
CA GLU A 160 27.74 -8.84 -57.59
C GLU A 160 27.24 -8.43 -56.20
N ALA A 161 28.12 -7.86 -55.36
CA ALA A 161 27.79 -7.48 -53.99
C ALA A 161 26.74 -6.36 -53.88
N ASP A 162 26.53 -5.59 -54.94
CA ASP A 162 25.63 -4.43 -54.94
C ASP A 162 24.18 -4.81 -55.27
N TYR A 163 23.91 -6.07 -55.63
CA TYR A 163 22.61 -6.54 -56.10
C TYR A 163 22.13 -7.81 -55.40
N THR A 164 20.82 -8.08 -55.46
CA THR A 164 20.26 -9.31 -54.90
C THR A 164 20.71 -10.54 -55.70
N ALA A 165 21.00 -11.63 -55.01
CA ALA A 165 21.48 -12.88 -55.63
C ALA A 165 20.56 -13.40 -56.74
N ALA A 166 19.23 -13.23 -56.59
CA ALA A 166 18.26 -13.66 -57.60
C ALA A 166 18.35 -12.86 -58.91
N THR A 167 18.42 -11.53 -58.82
CA THR A 167 18.51 -10.67 -60.01
C THR A 167 19.91 -10.72 -60.65
N TRP A 168 20.95 -10.93 -59.85
CA TRP A 168 22.31 -11.18 -60.32
C TRP A 168 22.41 -12.50 -61.12
N ALA A 169 21.81 -13.58 -60.63
CA ALA A 169 21.75 -14.86 -61.35
C ALA A 169 21.00 -14.74 -62.69
N ASN A 170 19.95 -13.91 -62.75
CA ASN A 170 19.22 -13.64 -63.99
C ASN A 170 20.09 -12.89 -65.02
N LEU A 171 20.89 -11.91 -64.59
CA LEU A 171 21.85 -11.23 -65.48
C LEU A 171 22.90 -12.20 -66.04
N GLN A 172 23.48 -13.05 -65.18
CA GLN A 172 24.43 -14.07 -65.62
C GLN A 172 23.81 -15.05 -66.62
N THR A 173 22.55 -15.44 -66.39
CA THR A 173 21.79 -16.29 -67.31
C THR A 173 21.52 -15.59 -68.64
N ALA A 174 21.19 -14.31 -68.62
CA ALA A 174 20.97 -13.52 -69.83
C ALA A 174 22.26 -13.39 -70.67
N LEU A 175 23.41 -13.15 -70.04
CA LEU A 175 24.71 -13.14 -70.72
C LEU A 175 25.06 -14.49 -71.34
N ALA A 176 24.83 -15.60 -70.62
CA ALA A 176 25.15 -16.94 -71.10
C ALA A 176 24.27 -17.39 -72.29
N ASN A 177 22.98 -17.00 -72.29
CA ASN A 177 22.02 -17.46 -73.30
C ASN A 177 21.94 -16.58 -74.55
N ASN A 178 22.53 -15.38 -74.54
CA ASN A 178 22.42 -14.40 -75.63
C ASN A 178 23.79 -14.08 -76.25
N VAL A 179 24.64 -15.10 -76.45
CA VAL A 179 25.93 -14.95 -77.14
C VAL A 179 25.71 -14.91 -78.65
N VAL A 180 26.02 -13.76 -79.28
CA VAL A 180 25.90 -13.55 -80.74
C VAL A 180 27.22 -13.11 -81.35
N THR A 181 27.38 -13.33 -82.65
CA THR A 181 28.56 -12.96 -83.46
C THR A 181 28.10 -12.32 -84.78
N ALA A 182 29.02 -11.85 -85.61
CA ALA A 182 28.72 -11.37 -86.97
C ALA A 182 28.15 -12.44 -87.92
N ALA A 183 28.09 -13.72 -87.51
CA ALA A 183 27.40 -14.78 -88.24
C ALA A 183 25.89 -14.85 -87.95
N ASN A 184 25.41 -14.17 -86.92
CA ASN A 184 23.99 -14.08 -86.57
C ASN A 184 23.30 -13.00 -87.41
N THR A 185 22.01 -13.15 -87.67
CA THR A 185 21.22 -12.12 -88.35
C THR A 185 21.07 -10.88 -87.47
N GLN A 186 20.93 -9.69 -88.06
CA GLN A 186 20.72 -8.46 -87.28
C GLN A 186 19.54 -8.55 -86.29
N ALA A 187 18.47 -9.25 -86.67
CA ALA A 187 17.31 -9.44 -85.78
C ALA A 187 17.64 -10.27 -84.52
N GLU A 188 18.52 -11.26 -84.64
CA GLU A 188 19.01 -12.06 -83.52
C GLU A 188 19.97 -11.25 -82.63
N ILE A 189 20.84 -10.43 -83.23
CA ILE A 189 21.73 -9.51 -82.50
C ILE A 189 20.92 -8.49 -81.70
N ASP A 190 19.88 -7.90 -82.31
CA ASP A 190 18.99 -6.96 -81.64
C ASP A 190 18.18 -7.63 -80.51
N ALA A 191 17.77 -8.89 -80.71
CA ALA A 191 17.05 -9.66 -79.69
C ALA A 191 17.95 -9.98 -78.48
N ALA A 192 19.19 -10.41 -78.72
CA ALA A 192 20.20 -10.64 -77.69
C ALA A 192 20.49 -9.36 -76.90
N THR A 193 20.66 -8.24 -77.60
CA THR A 193 20.89 -6.92 -77.00
C THR A 193 19.74 -6.51 -76.07
N ARG A 194 18.49 -6.66 -76.51
CA ARG A 194 17.31 -6.36 -75.69
C ARG A 194 17.23 -7.25 -74.44
N ALA A 195 17.54 -8.54 -74.57
CA ALA A 195 17.49 -9.48 -73.45
C ALA A 195 18.51 -9.15 -72.37
N ILE A 196 19.74 -8.77 -72.76
CA ILE A 196 20.79 -8.36 -71.82
C ILE A 196 20.40 -7.04 -71.12
N ASN A 197 19.97 -6.02 -71.87
CA ASN A 197 19.54 -4.74 -71.28
C ASN A 197 18.35 -4.91 -70.32
N ALA A 198 17.37 -5.75 -70.66
CA ALA A 198 16.25 -6.02 -69.76
C ALA A 198 16.69 -6.70 -68.45
N ALA A 199 17.71 -7.56 -68.50
CA ALA A 199 18.26 -8.18 -67.30
C ALA A 199 19.07 -7.19 -66.45
N ILE A 200 19.78 -6.25 -67.08
CA ILE A 200 20.43 -5.13 -66.40
C ILE A 200 19.39 -4.23 -65.70
N ASP A 201 18.33 -3.86 -66.41
CA ASP A 201 17.26 -3.00 -65.88
C ASP A 201 16.48 -3.67 -64.73
N ALA A 202 16.46 -5.00 -64.69
CA ALA A 202 15.82 -5.80 -63.65
C ALA A 202 16.71 -6.07 -62.42
N LEU A 203 17.95 -5.56 -62.39
CA LEU A 203 18.81 -5.65 -61.21
C LEU A 203 18.20 -4.90 -60.03
N MET A 204 18.03 -5.60 -58.91
CA MET A 204 17.55 -5.00 -57.66
C MET A 204 18.74 -4.80 -56.71
N PRO A 205 18.93 -3.59 -56.15
CA PRO A 205 20.02 -3.32 -55.21
C PRO A 205 19.98 -4.24 -53.97
N ALA A 206 21.16 -4.63 -53.47
CA ALA A 206 21.29 -5.26 -52.17
C ALA A 206 20.92 -4.23 -51.08
N VAL A 207 20.02 -4.60 -50.16
CA VAL A 207 19.65 -3.75 -49.02
C VAL A 207 20.86 -3.65 -48.09
N VAL A 208 21.40 -2.43 -47.89
CA VAL A 208 22.37 -2.18 -46.80
C VAL A 208 21.61 -2.41 -45.50
N GLY A 209 21.92 -3.48 -44.79
CA GLY A 209 21.29 -3.79 -43.50
C GLY A 209 21.53 -2.67 -42.47
N PRO A 210 20.70 -2.60 -41.41
CA PRO A 210 20.83 -1.55 -40.43
C PRO A 210 22.17 -1.63 -39.69
N SER A 211 22.79 -0.47 -39.43
CA SER A 211 24.07 -0.39 -38.71
C SER A 211 24.18 0.87 -37.85
N VAL A 212 24.86 0.77 -36.70
CA VAL A 212 25.25 1.94 -35.88
C VAL A 212 26.71 2.26 -36.21
N THR A 213 26.99 3.42 -36.78
CA THR A 213 28.33 3.81 -37.24
C THR A 213 29.12 4.57 -36.17
N SER A 214 28.44 5.23 -35.23
CA SER A 214 29.06 5.79 -34.02
C SER A 214 28.04 5.90 -32.89
N ALA A 215 28.51 5.79 -31.65
CA ALA A 215 27.72 6.00 -30.44
C ALA A 215 28.60 6.64 -29.35
N THR A 216 28.19 7.81 -28.86
CA THR A 216 28.85 8.55 -27.78
C THR A 216 27.83 8.78 -26.67
N ALA A 217 28.27 8.71 -25.41
CA ALA A 217 27.44 9.01 -24.26
C ALA A 217 28.18 9.93 -23.30
N VAL A 218 27.54 11.04 -22.92
CA VAL A 218 28.06 12.00 -21.94
C VAL A 218 26.96 12.43 -20.98
N LEU A 219 27.31 12.66 -19.72
CA LEU A 219 26.36 13.20 -18.74
C LEU A 219 26.18 14.70 -18.96
N ASN A 220 24.93 15.16 -18.92
CA ASN A 220 24.63 16.58 -18.83
C ASN A 220 24.70 17.07 -17.36
N THR A 221 24.31 18.34 -17.12
CA THR A 221 24.30 18.93 -15.77
C THR A 221 23.28 18.32 -14.81
N THR A 222 22.30 17.56 -15.31
CA THR A 222 21.25 16.89 -14.52
C THR A 222 21.46 15.38 -14.42
N ASP A 223 22.67 14.88 -14.72
CA ASP A 223 23.04 13.46 -14.77
C ASP A 223 22.21 12.58 -15.72
N ALA A 224 21.59 13.18 -16.72
CA ALA A 224 21.03 12.45 -17.84
C ALA A 224 22.14 12.11 -18.84
N ALA A 225 22.16 10.87 -19.33
CA ALA A 225 23.02 10.47 -20.42
C ALA A 225 22.49 11.04 -21.73
N VAL A 226 23.26 11.95 -22.32
CA VAL A 226 23.07 12.44 -23.69
C VAL A 226 23.82 11.48 -24.62
N ILE A 227 23.06 10.72 -25.38
CA ILE A 227 23.53 9.66 -26.26
C ILE A 227 23.35 10.15 -27.70
N THR A 228 24.45 10.28 -28.42
CA THR A 228 24.48 10.78 -29.80
C THR A 228 25.33 9.89 -30.68
N GLY A 229 25.08 9.94 -31.98
CA GLY A 229 25.85 9.15 -32.92
C GLY A 229 25.29 9.20 -34.33
N SER A 230 25.68 8.25 -35.15
CA SER A 230 25.19 8.06 -36.50
C SER A 230 24.81 6.61 -36.73
N ALA A 231 23.77 6.39 -37.53
CA ALA A 231 23.26 5.07 -37.87
C ALA A 231 22.65 5.06 -39.27
N ILE A 232 22.60 3.88 -39.86
CA ILE A 232 21.88 3.57 -41.10
C ILE A 232 20.70 2.70 -40.69
N GLY A 233 19.49 3.19 -40.93
CA GLY A 233 18.24 2.45 -40.76
C GLY A 233 17.04 3.37 -40.64
N ASP A 234 15.85 2.79 -40.42
CA ASP A 234 14.59 3.52 -40.28
C ASP A 234 14.31 3.91 -38.81
N ALA A 235 14.94 3.23 -37.85
CA ALA A 235 14.84 3.55 -36.43
C ALA A 235 16.14 3.22 -35.67
N VAL A 236 16.41 3.98 -34.61
CA VAL A 236 17.48 3.70 -33.64
C VAL A 236 16.85 3.53 -32.27
N LYS A 237 17.29 2.53 -31.51
CA LYS A 237 16.85 2.32 -30.13
C LYS A 237 18.03 2.21 -29.18
N VAL A 238 17.81 2.67 -27.96
CA VAL A 238 18.77 2.74 -26.86
C VAL A 238 18.25 1.92 -25.70
N SER A 239 19.12 1.13 -25.07
CA SER A 239 18.88 0.45 -23.79
C SER A 239 19.96 0.90 -22.80
N ILE A 240 19.56 1.14 -21.56
CA ILE A 240 20.45 1.48 -20.45
C ILE A 240 20.32 0.36 -19.41
N ASP A 241 21.45 -0.20 -18.96
CA ASP A 241 21.54 -1.30 -17.99
C ASP A 241 20.68 -2.53 -18.31
N GLY A 242 20.45 -2.80 -19.61
CA GLY A 242 19.61 -3.92 -20.05
C GLY A 242 18.11 -3.68 -19.92
N ALA A 243 17.67 -2.45 -19.63
CA ALA A 243 16.27 -2.06 -19.66
C ALA A 243 15.67 -2.17 -21.08
N ALA A 244 14.34 -2.12 -21.17
CA ALA A 244 13.63 -2.15 -22.44
C ALA A 244 14.13 -1.06 -23.40
N GLU A 245 14.27 -1.41 -24.68
CA GLU A 245 14.78 -0.50 -25.70
C GLU A 245 13.81 0.66 -25.96
N VAL A 246 14.32 1.88 -25.91
CA VAL A 246 13.60 3.14 -26.14
C VAL A 246 14.05 3.76 -27.45
N ALA A 247 13.11 4.28 -28.25
CA ALA A 247 13.46 4.94 -29.51
C ALA A 247 14.28 6.22 -29.29
N ALA A 248 15.36 6.37 -30.05
CA ALA A 248 16.10 7.62 -30.20
C ALA A 248 15.53 8.43 -31.37
N THR A 249 15.71 9.75 -31.35
CA THR A 249 15.36 10.61 -32.47
C THR A 249 16.41 10.44 -33.56
N LEU A 250 16.04 9.81 -34.69
CA LEU A 250 16.88 9.67 -35.87
C LEU A 250 16.56 10.80 -36.86
N ASN A 251 17.58 11.56 -37.25
CA ASN A 251 17.49 12.64 -38.21
C ASN A 251 17.67 12.12 -39.65
N ALA A 252 17.16 12.88 -40.61
CA ALA A 252 17.26 12.53 -42.03
C ALA A 252 18.70 12.47 -42.57
N ASP A 253 19.66 13.09 -41.87
CA ASP A 253 21.10 13.02 -42.19
C ASP A 253 21.79 11.78 -41.59
N GLY A 254 21.05 10.88 -40.93
CA GLY A 254 21.56 9.67 -40.31
C GLY A 254 22.17 9.88 -38.93
N THR A 255 22.14 11.09 -38.36
CA THR A 255 22.50 11.32 -36.95
C THR A 255 21.35 10.98 -36.03
N TYR A 256 21.65 10.51 -34.81
CA TYR A 256 20.61 10.29 -33.81
C TYR A 256 20.98 10.92 -32.46
N ALA A 257 19.95 11.24 -31.69
CA ALA A 257 20.08 11.74 -30.33
C ALA A 257 19.02 11.14 -29.40
N TYR A 258 19.44 10.82 -28.19
CA TYR A 258 18.58 10.41 -27.10
C TYR A 258 19.09 11.02 -25.80
N VAL A 259 18.18 11.50 -24.95
CA VAL A 259 18.51 11.98 -23.60
C VAL A 259 17.75 11.11 -22.62
N SER A 260 18.47 10.41 -21.75
CA SER A 260 17.84 9.59 -20.71
C SER A 260 17.17 10.48 -19.64
N PRO A 261 16.30 9.92 -18.78
CA PRO A 261 16.09 10.49 -17.45
C PRO A 261 17.40 10.59 -16.66
N SER A 262 17.41 11.34 -15.55
CA SER A 262 18.58 11.38 -14.66
C SER A 262 18.93 9.98 -14.16
N LEU A 263 20.21 9.64 -14.24
CA LEU A 263 20.73 8.36 -13.80
C LEU A 263 21.19 8.46 -12.34
N ALA A 264 21.03 7.36 -11.59
CA ALA A 264 21.50 7.28 -10.21
C ALA A 264 23.03 7.21 -10.15
N VAL A 265 23.63 7.38 -8.96
CA VAL A 265 25.08 7.18 -8.77
C VAL A 265 25.49 5.76 -9.16
N GLY A 266 26.46 5.63 -10.08
CA GLY A 266 26.92 4.34 -10.58
C GLY A 266 27.45 4.41 -12.01
N THR A 267 27.97 3.28 -12.50
CA THR A 267 28.35 3.11 -13.90
C THR A 267 27.19 2.47 -14.65
N HIS A 268 26.71 3.16 -15.69
CA HIS A 268 25.58 2.73 -16.50
C HIS A 268 26.06 2.26 -17.87
N ALA A 269 25.68 1.04 -18.24
CA ALA A 269 25.98 0.45 -19.54
C ALA A 269 24.92 0.88 -20.55
N ILE A 270 25.34 1.33 -21.73
CA ILE A 270 24.46 1.83 -22.79
C ILE A 270 24.65 0.94 -24.01
N SER A 271 23.53 0.48 -24.57
CA SER A 271 23.47 -0.33 -25.79
C SER A 271 22.62 0.38 -26.83
N VAL A 272 23.16 0.61 -28.03
CA VAL A 272 22.44 1.24 -29.15
C VAL A 272 22.33 0.26 -30.32
N LYS A 273 21.15 0.15 -30.92
CA LYS A 273 20.88 -0.66 -32.11
C LYS A 273 20.12 0.12 -33.16
N ALA A 274 20.41 -0.13 -34.43
CA ALA A 274 19.67 0.36 -35.57
C ALA A 274 18.74 -0.73 -36.12
N TYR A 275 17.63 -0.31 -36.72
CA TYR A 275 16.56 -1.16 -37.25
C TYR A 275 16.19 -0.74 -38.67
N MET A 276 15.94 -1.71 -39.55
CA MET A 276 15.27 -1.53 -40.85
C MET A 276 14.20 -2.60 -40.98
N GLY A 277 12.93 -2.23 -40.86
CA GLY A 277 11.85 -3.21 -40.71
C GLY A 277 12.10 -4.15 -39.52
N THR A 278 12.24 -5.44 -39.80
CA THR A 278 12.52 -6.50 -38.80
C THR A 278 14.01 -6.75 -38.57
N ASP A 279 14.88 -6.25 -39.43
CA ASP A 279 16.33 -6.46 -39.34
C ASP A 279 16.93 -5.54 -38.27
N VAL A 280 17.96 -6.04 -37.57
CA VAL A 280 18.57 -5.36 -36.42
C VAL A 280 20.09 -5.39 -36.53
N SER A 281 20.74 -4.25 -36.24
CA SER A 281 22.19 -4.17 -36.17
C SER A 281 22.77 -4.89 -34.95
N ALA A 282 24.07 -5.18 -34.97
CA ALA A 282 24.81 -5.44 -33.74
C ALA A 282 24.71 -4.23 -32.79
N ALA A 283 24.77 -4.48 -31.48
CA ALA A 283 24.71 -3.43 -30.47
C ALA A 283 26.04 -2.68 -30.37
N ALA A 284 26.01 -1.36 -30.52
CA ALA A 284 27.12 -0.49 -30.13
C ALA A 284 27.02 -0.20 -28.64
N THR A 285 28.11 -0.40 -27.90
CA THR A 285 28.15 -0.24 -26.44
C THR A 285 28.91 1.03 -26.03
N ALA A 286 28.36 1.77 -25.07
CA ALA A 286 29.01 2.89 -24.39
C ALA A 286 28.75 2.80 -22.87
N SER A 287 29.40 3.65 -22.07
CA SER A 287 29.12 3.74 -20.64
C SER A 287 29.32 5.14 -20.11
N VAL A 288 28.53 5.53 -19.11
CA VAL A 288 28.71 6.75 -18.33
C VAL A 288 28.82 6.40 -16.85
N THR A 289 29.54 7.22 -16.07
CA THR A 289 29.62 7.06 -14.61
C THR A 289 29.13 8.31 -13.93
N VAL A 290 28.05 8.19 -13.16
CA VAL A 290 27.50 9.26 -12.32
C VAL A 290 28.14 9.17 -10.95
N VAL A 291 28.61 10.30 -10.44
CA VAL A 291 29.13 10.45 -9.07
C VAL A 291 28.27 11.43 -8.29
N ALA A 292 28.13 11.20 -6.99
CA ALA A 292 27.50 12.17 -6.08
C ALA A 292 28.33 13.48 -6.03
N PRO A 293 27.72 14.61 -5.61
CA PRO A 293 28.49 15.80 -5.29
C PRO A 293 29.53 15.52 -4.20
N ALA A 294 30.72 16.11 -4.35
CA ALA A 294 31.78 16.00 -3.37
C ALA A 294 32.62 17.27 -3.33
N VAL A 295 33.16 17.60 -2.15
CA VAL A 295 34.06 18.75 -1.97
C VAL A 295 35.43 18.42 -2.56
N VAL A 296 35.86 19.23 -3.52
CA VAL A 296 37.19 19.15 -4.16
C VAL A 296 38.21 19.97 -3.37
N SER A 297 37.83 21.16 -2.91
CA SER A 297 38.73 22.02 -2.14
C SER A 297 37.97 22.99 -1.24
N VAL A 298 38.65 23.38 -0.17
CA VAL A 298 38.23 24.46 0.74
C VAL A 298 39.40 25.43 0.91
N THR A 299 39.18 26.70 0.61
CA THR A 299 40.19 27.75 0.67
C THR A 299 39.68 28.96 1.45
N SER A 300 40.48 29.49 2.37
CA SER A 300 40.21 30.78 3.00
C SER A 300 40.54 31.89 1.99
N ILE A 301 39.58 32.77 1.71
CA ILE A 301 39.78 33.93 0.82
C ILE A 301 40.26 35.13 1.63
N ASN A 302 39.67 35.34 2.81
CA ASN A 302 40.14 36.30 3.79
C ASN A 302 39.71 35.86 5.20
N GLY A 303 39.89 36.75 6.20
CA GLY A 303 39.54 36.49 7.58
C GLY A 303 38.09 36.01 7.78
N SER A 304 37.11 36.45 6.98
CA SER A 304 35.69 36.14 7.23
C SER A 304 35.01 35.35 6.12
N THR A 305 35.75 34.93 5.08
CA THR A 305 35.19 34.19 3.94
C THR A 305 35.99 32.94 3.57
N VAL A 306 35.26 31.87 3.28
CA VAL A 306 35.77 30.55 2.89
C VAL A 306 35.11 30.12 1.59
N GLN A 307 35.90 29.72 0.59
CA GLN A 307 35.42 29.18 -0.67
C GLN A 307 35.45 27.65 -0.61
N VAL A 308 34.38 27.03 -1.11
CA VAL A 308 34.20 25.58 -1.23
C VAL A 308 33.96 25.27 -2.70
N VAL A 309 34.70 24.33 -3.27
CA VAL A 309 34.52 23.91 -4.67
C VAL A 309 34.01 22.47 -4.71
N PHE A 310 32.92 22.23 -5.42
CA PHE A 310 32.37 20.89 -5.65
C PHE A 310 32.87 20.29 -6.98
N ASN A 311 32.90 18.95 -7.05
CA ASN A 311 33.32 18.21 -8.26
C ASN A 311 32.38 18.40 -9.45
N LYS A 312 31.10 18.67 -9.18
CA LYS A 312 30.03 18.83 -10.16
C LYS A 312 29.06 19.93 -9.72
N SER A 313 28.17 20.31 -10.63
CA SER A 313 27.19 21.35 -10.34
C SER A 313 26.23 20.91 -9.24
N VAL A 314 25.98 21.79 -8.28
CA VAL A 314 25.15 21.56 -7.11
C VAL A 314 23.86 22.37 -7.18
N ASP A 315 22.82 21.85 -6.54
CA ASP A 315 21.55 22.54 -6.34
C ASP A 315 21.75 23.78 -5.46
N LYS A 316 21.27 24.93 -5.95
CA LYS A 316 21.40 26.22 -5.27
C LYS A 316 20.80 26.19 -3.86
N THR A 317 19.59 25.65 -3.70
CA THR A 317 18.85 25.70 -2.43
C THR A 317 19.62 24.99 -1.33
N THR A 318 20.07 23.77 -1.57
CA THR A 318 20.86 23.01 -0.60
C THR A 318 22.30 23.52 -0.47
N ALA A 319 22.92 24.00 -1.54
CA ALA A 319 24.25 24.58 -1.50
C ALA A 319 24.30 25.90 -0.70
N GLU A 320 23.21 26.66 -0.65
CA GLU A 320 23.11 27.93 0.09
C GLU A 320 22.50 27.78 1.50
N THR A 321 22.09 26.57 1.87
CA THR A 321 21.62 26.27 3.22
C THR A 321 22.80 26.26 4.19
N THR A 322 22.91 27.26 5.08
CA THR A 322 24.04 27.39 6.01
C THR A 322 24.17 26.20 6.97
N GLY A 323 23.06 25.54 7.32
CA GLY A 323 23.04 24.34 8.17
C GLY A 323 23.74 23.11 7.55
N ASN A 324 24.06 23.14 6.26
CA ASN A 324 24.82 22.10 5.58
C ASN A 324 26.35 22.24 5.77
N TYR A 325 26.80 23.27 6.48
CA TYR A 325 28.21 23.60 6.68
C TYR A 325 28.53 23.84 8.16
N THR A 326 29.49 23.09 8.69
CA THR A 326 30.00 23.29 10.06
C THR A 326 31.49 23.63 10.02
N LEU A 327 31.85 24.82 10.47
CA LEU A 327 33.24 25.27 10.52
C LEU A 327 33.78 25.22 11.95
N THR A 328 34.75 24.35 12.19
CA THR A 328 35.35 24.14 13.52
C THR A 328 36.79 24.62 13.56
N ARG A 329 37.16 25.35 14.62
CA ARG A 329 38.56 25.68 14.91
C ARG A 329 39.19 24.56 15.73
N LEU A 330 40.26 23.96 15.22
CA LEU A 330 40.88 22.76 15.81
C LEU A 330 41.64 23.04 17.12
N SER A 331 42.18 24.25 17.31
CA SER A 331 42.97 24.61 18.51
C SER A 331 42.12 24.94 19.75
N THR A 332 40.85 25.28 19.55
CA THR A 332 39.89 25.61 20.62
C THR A 332 38.51 25.17 20.13
N PRO A 333 38.04 23.97 20.54
CA PRO A 333 36.79 23.42 20.05
C PRO A 333 35.62 24.38 20.31
N GLY A 334 35.10 24.94 19.22
CA GLY A 334 33.99 25.88 19.18
C GLY A 334 33.61 26.13 17.73
N ALA A 335 32.34 25.93 17.40
CA ALA A 335 31.84 26.17 16.05
C ALA A 335 31.92 27.67 15.72
N ASN A 336 32.52 28.00 14.58
CA ASN A 336 32.38 29.33 13.99
C ASN A 336 31.12 29.31 13.14
N ALA A 337 30.10 30.09 13.54
CA ALA A 337 28.83 30.09 12.85
C ALA A 337 28.97 30.62 11.41
N ILE A 338 28.46 29.85 10.44
CA ILE A 338 28.27 30.29 9.07
C ILE A 338 27.00 31.15 9.02
N THR A 339 27.16 32.41 8.62
CA THR A 339 26.05 33.38 8.52
C THR A 339 25.40 33.42 7.15
N LYS A 340 26.15 33.06 6.11
CA LYS A 340 25.69 33.07 4.72
C LYS A 340 26.47 32.06 3.91
N ALA A 341 25.78 31.35 3.02
CA ALA A 341 26.36 30.57 1.93
C ALA A 341 25.80 31.12 0.60
N THR A 342 26.62 31.23 -0.43
CA THR A 342 26.20 31.74 -1.74
C THR A 342 26.85 30.90 -2.84
N LEU A 343 26.04 30.36 -3.74
CA LEU A 343 26.51 29.58 -4.89
C LEU A 343 26.85 30.52 -6.05
N ASN A 344 28.02 30.32 -6.66
CA ASN A 344 28.39 30.97 -7.90
C ASN A 344 27.57 30.38 -9.05
N LEU A 345 26.67 31.18 -9.61
CA LEU A 345 25.74 30.74 -10.65
C LEU A 345 26.37 30.60 -12.04
N THR A 346 27.63 31.05 -12.20
CA THR A 346 28.36 30.91 -13.47
C THR A 346 28.88 29.49 -13.66
N ASP A 347 29.34 28.84 -12.57
CA ASP A 347 29.85 27.47 -12.60
C ASP A 347 28.92 26.46 -11.92
N ASN A 348 27.99 26.91 -11.07
CA ASN A 348 27.15 26.12 -10.17
C ASN A 348 27.94 25.11 -9.31
N LYS A 349 29.24 25.34 -9.09
CA LYS A 349 30.17 24.43 -8.40
C LYS A 349 30.83 25.07 -7.19
N THR A 350 30.88 26.39 -7.13
CA THR A 350 31.64 27.09 -6.11
C THR A 350 30.71 27.78 -5.11
N VAL A 351 30.86 27.48 -3.83
CA VAL A 351 30.11 28.13 -2.74
C VAL A 351 31.04 29.02 -1.92
N LEU A 352 30.59 30.25 -1.63
CA LEU A 352 31.25 31.17 -0.72
C LEU A 352 30.51 31.20 0.62
N LEU A 353 31.22 30.88 1.69
CA LEU A 353 30.73 30.90 3.06
C LEU A 353 31.23 32.16 3.77
N THR A 354 30.35 32.80 4.55
CA THR A 354 30.68 33.94 5.42
C THR A 354 30.54 33.51 6.88
N THR A 355 31.48 33.91 7.75
CA THR A 355 31.51 33.55 9.18
C THR A 355 31.15 34.75 10.08
N THR A 356 30.63 34.49 11.29
CA THR A 356 30.41 35.55 12.31
C THR A 356 31.71 36.11 12.86
N THR A 357 32.71 35.25 13.08
CA THR A 357 34.00 35.60 13.65
C THR A 357 35.07 35.43 12.59
N ALA A 358 35.97 36.41 12.46
CA ALA A 358 37.10 36.29 11.55
C ALA A 358 37.98 35.09 11.98
N THR A 359 38.22 34.18 11.04
CA THR A 359 39.21 33.13 11.12
C THR A 359 40.60 33.69 11.42
N VAL A 360 41.32 33.02 12.32
CA VAL A 360 42.67 33.40 12.72
C VAL A 360 43.65 32.68 11.81
N ALA A 361 44.63 33.39 11.25
CA ALA A 361 45.64 32.81 10.37
C ALA A 361 46.41 31.67 11.05
N THR A 362 46.23 30.45 10.55
CA THR A 362 46.79 29.22 11.11
C THR A 362 46.94 28.17 10.01
N THR A 363 48.04 27.43 10.02
CA THR A 363 48.24 26.27 9.13
C THR A 363 47.39 25.11 9.61
N ASN A 364 46.51 24.59 8.75
CA ASN A 364 45.61 23.47 9.03
C ASN A 364 44.85 23.62 10.37
N GLY A 365 44.47 24.85 10.73
CA GLY A 365 43.84 25.14 12.03
C GLY A 365 42.32 25.06 12.03
N TYR A 366 41.70 24.84 10.86
CA TYR A 366 40.25 24.78 10.69
C TYR A 366 39.83 23.53 9.91
N ALA A 367 38.68 22.97 10.29
CA ALA A 367 38.01 21.90 9.59
C ALA A 367 36.62 22.38 9.16
N LEU A 368 36.28 22.19 7.88
CA LEU A 368 34.94 22.41 7.35
C LEU A 368 34.29 21.05 7.08
N GLU A 369 33.21 20.77 7.80
CA GLU A 369 32.31 19.66 7.51
C GLU A 369 31.19 20.14 6.57
N VAL A 370 30.94 19.38 5.50
CA VAL A 370 29.90 19.66 4.50
C VAL A 370 29.04 18.41 4.30
N ALA A 371 27.72 18.55 4.33
CA ALA A 371 26.77 17.45 4.14
C ALA A 371 25.47 17.92 3.45
N ASN A 372 24.65 16.99 2.97
CA ASN A 372 23.28 17.24 2.46
C ASN A 372 23.15 18.20 1.25
N VAL A 373 24.26 18.57 0.59
CA VAL A 373 24.22 19.29 -0.68
C VAL A 373 23.86 18.33 -1.80
N LYS A 374 22.88 18.73 -2.62
CA LYS A 374 22.34 17.95 -3.73
C LYS A 374 22.99 18.36 -5.05
N ASP A 375 23.02 17.48 -6.06
CA ASP A 375 23.19 17.91 -7.45
C ASP A 375 21.87 18.37 -8.08
N LEU A 376 21.94 18.70 -9.37
CA LEU A 376 20.82 19.16 -10.19
C LEU A 376 20.06 18.01 -10.87
N ALA A 377 20.25 16.76 -10.45
CA ALA A 377 19.51 15.62 -11.01
C ALA A 377 18.03 15.68 -10.62
N THR A 378 17.15 15.21 -11.50
CA THR A 378 15.69 15.18 -11.25
C THR A 378 15.33 14.36 -10.00
N THR A 379 16.03 13.23 -9.81
CA THR A 379 16.15 12.58 -8.51
C THR A 379 17.54 12.93 -7.98
N ALA A 380 17.61 13.92 -7.10
CA ALA A 380 18.87 14.50 -6.65
C ALA A 380 19.77 13.48 -5.93
N ASN A 381 21.03 13.39 -6.34
CA ASN A 381 22.03 12.66 -5.58
C ASN A 381 22.57 13.56 -4.46
N ILE A 382 22.57 13.03 -3.24
CA ILE A 382 22.96 13.77 -2.03
C ILE A 382 24.40 13.43 -1.68
N MET A 383 25.23 14.44 -1.39
CA MET A 383 26.57 14.19 -0.87
C MET A 383 26.51 13.58 0.54
N GLY A 384 27.40 12.61 0.80
CA GLY A 384 27.70 12.21 2.18
C GLY A 384 28.51 13.29 2.91
N THR A 385 28.60 13.18 4.23
CA THR A 385 29.40 14.08 5.06
C THR A 385 30.88 14.01 4.68
N GLN A 386 31.49 15.16 4.38
CA GLN A 386 32.92 15.30 4.12
C GLN A 386 33.52 16.39 5.00
N GLU A 387 34.59 16.05 5.71
CA GLU A 387 35.40 17.00 6.47
C GLU A 387 36.66 17.34 5.69
N VAL A 388 36.92 18.63 5.50
CA VAL A 388 38.14 19.14 4.85
C VAL A 388 38.88 20.06 5.81
N VAL A 389 40.11 19.67 6.15
CA VAL A 389 41.03 20.51 6.93
C VAL A 389 41.74 21.47 5.99
N PHE A 390 41.75 22.76 6.33
CA PHE A 390 42.36 23.80 5.52
C PHE A 390 43.14 24.82 6.36
N SER A 391 44.04 25.53 5.69
CA SER A 391 44.82 26.62 6.26
C SER A 391 44.15 27.96 6.00
N THR A 392 44.24 28.89 6.95
CA THR A 392 43.80 30.27 6.79
C THR A 392 45.01 31.16 6.50
N LEU A 393 44.89 32.05 5.51
CA LEU A 393 46.01 32.87 5.04
C LEU A 393 46.23 34.09 5.95
N ALA A 394 47.51 34.47 6.14
CA ALA A 394 47.94 35.66 6.89
C ALA A 394 48.22 36.89 6.00
N THR A 395 48.03 36.79 4.68
CA THR A 395 48.57 37.76 3.72
C THR A 395 47.61 38.89 3.40
N SER A 396 48.19 40.06 3.10
CA SER A 396 47.47 41.20 2.54
C SER A 396 46.83 40.85 1.20
N ASP A 397 45.57 41.25 1.08
CA ASP A 397 44.73 41.11 -0.10
C ASP A 397 45.38 41.70 -1.37
N THR A 398 45.37 40.98 -2.50
CA THR A 398 45.90 41.44 -3.81
C THR A 398 44.95 41.21 -4.99
N GLU A 399 43.83 40.52 -4.78
CA GLU A 399 42.89 40.20 -5.87
C GLU A 399 41.95 41.37 -6.16
N LYS A 400 41.44 41.48 -7.38
CA LYS A 400 40.38 42.45 -7.70
C LYS A 400 39.03 41.94 -7.18
N PRO A 401 38.09 42.83 -6.80
CA PRO A 401 36.72 42.41 -6.51
C PRO A 401 36.06 41.73 -7.71
N ALA A 402 35.45 40.58 -7.48
CA ALA A 402 34.71 39.82 -8.47
C ALA A 402 33.26 39.59 -8.00
N LEU A 403 32.32 39.66 -8.94
CA LEU A 403 30.92 39.34 -8.67
C LEU A 403 30.77 37.82 -8.48
N PHE A 404 30.07 37.44 -7.42
CA PHE A 404 29.91 36.06 -6.97
C PHE A 404 28.44 35.65 -6.86
N GLY A 405 27.53 36.63 -6.78
CA GLY A 405 26.09 36.38 -6.84
C GLY A 405 25.33 37.65 -7.21
N ALA A 406 24.21 37.49 -7.91
CA ALA A 406 23.29 38.56 -8.21
C ALA A 406 21.85 38.06 -8.08
N GLU A 407 21.04 38.78 -7.32
CA GLU A 407 19.65 38.45 -7.06
C GLU A 407 18.79 39.70 -7.19
N TYR A 408 17.71 39.61 -7.96
CA TYR A 408 16.75 40.69 -8.12
C TYR A 408 15.38 40.29 -7.60
N GLU A 409 14.88 41.04 -6.63
CA GLU A 409 13.57 40.86 -6.02
C GLU A 409 12.58 41.83 -6.67
N ALA A 410 11.75 41.31 -7.59
CA ALA A 410 10.86 42.09 -8.46
C ALA A 410 9.75 42.84 -7.69
N THR A 411 9.31 42.31 -6.55
CA THR A 411 8.22 42.90 -5.76
C THR A 411 8.67 44.15 -5.01
N THR A 412 9.89 44.18 -4.51
CA THR A 412 10.49 45.27 -3.74
C THR A 412 11.38 46.16 -4.60
N GLY A 413 11.87 45.67 -5.73
CA GLY A 413 12.84 46.36 -6.59
C GLY A 413 14.25 46.34 -6.02
N LYS A 414 14.63 45.31 -5.26
CA LYS A 414 15.96 45.21 -4.65
C LYS A 414 16.87 44.33 -5.50
N LEU A 415 17.98 44.88 -5.98
CA LEU A 415 19.06 44.13 -6.64
C LEU A 415 20.20 43.93 -5.64
N THR A 416 20.40 42.71 -5.19
CA THR A 416 21.48 42.34 -4.26
C THR A 416 22.63 41.71 -5.03
N LEU A 417 23.82 42.30 -4.90
CA LEU A 417 25.06 41.79 -5.47
C LEU A 417 25.95 41.28 -4.34
N THR A 418 26.50 40.08 -4.51
CA THR A 418 27.46 39.47 -3.58
C THR A 418 28.79 39.35 -4.30
N PHE A 419 29.87 39.68 -3.60
CA PHE A 419 31.24 39.67 -4.12
C PHE A 419 32.06 38.61 -3.38
N ASN A 420 33.15 38.16 -4.02
CA ASN A 420 34.10 37.21 -3.42
C ASN A 420 34.83 37.78 -2.18
N LYS A 421 34.73 39.08 -1.96
CA LYS A 421 35.45 39.84 -0.92
C LYS A 421 34.73 41.13 -0.56
N ASN A 422 35.19 41.80 0.49
CA ASN A 422 34.65 43.10 0.87
C ASN A 422 35.00 44.19 -0.16
N ILE A 423 33.99 44.92 -0.61
CA ILE A 423 34.12 46.13 -1.42
C ILE A 423 33.85 47.37 -0.57
N SER A 424 34.23 48.54 -1.10
CA SER A 424 33.80 49.83 -0.57
C SER A 424 32.32 50.04 -0.91
N LEU A 425 31.49 50.29 0.11
CA LEU A 425 30.04 50.50 -0.02
C LEU A 425 29.65 51.98 0.12
N THR A 426 30.62 52.88 0.00
CA THR A 426 30.37 54.31 -0.12
C THR A 426 29.90 54.64 -1.53
N ASP A 427 28.90 55.50 -1.63
CA ASP A 427 28.33 56.01 -2.90
C ASP A 427 29.42 56.37 -3.94
N ALA A 428 30.40 57.20 -3.57
CA ALA A 428 31.47 57.64 -4.48
C ALA A 428 32.40 56.52 -5.03
N ASN A 429 32.33 55.30 -4.49
CA ASN A 429 33.14 54.15 -4.92
C ASN A 429 32.33 53.03 -5.56
N PHE A 430 31.02 53.25 -5.73
CA PHE A 430 30.09 52.36 -6.40
C PHE A 430 29.48 53.13 -7.58
N ASN A 431 29.55 52.59 -8.80
CA ASN A 431 29.04 53.25 -9.99
C ASN A 431 27.91 52.42 -10.61
N GLU A 432 26.68 52.82 -10.32
CA GLU A 432 25.43 52.18 -10.76
C GLU A 432 25.27 52.29 -12.27
N THR A 433 25.67 53.42 -12.87
CA THR A 433 25.57 53.63 -14.32
C THR A 433 26.46 52.70 -15.14
N GLY A 434 27.43 52.04 -14.49
CA GLY A 434 28.22 50.97 -15.07
C GLY A 434 27.56 49.59 -15.00
N ILE A 435 26.32 49.47 -14.50
CA ILE A 435 25.59 48.20 -14.36
C ILE A 435 24.38 48.20 -15.30
N THR A 436 24.32 47.21 -16.19
CA THR A 436 23.20 47.01 -17.12
C THR A 436 22.54 45.66 -16.86
N VAL A 437 21.24 45.68 -16.57
CA VAL A 437 20.41 44.46 -16.49
C VAL A 437 19.94 44.10 -17.89
N LYS A 438 20.21 42.86 -18.28
CA LYS A 438 19.90 42.25 -19.58
C LYS A 438 18.68 41.35 -19.45
N GLY A 439 17.84 41.33 -20.47
CA GLY A 439 16.72 40.40 -20.61
C GLY A 439 16.17 40.46 -22.04
N SER A 440 14.85 40.58 -22.20
CA SER A 440 14.22 40.82 -23.52
C SER A 440 14.67 42.13 -24.17
N SER A 441 15.06 43.10 -23.34
CA SER A 441 15.76 44.33 -23.69
C SER A 441 16.82 44.62 -22.62
N ASP A 442 17.59 45.69 -22.79
CA ASP A 442 18.62 46.09 -21.82
C ASP A 442 18.19 47.33 -21.05
N TYR A 443 18.51 47.39 -19.76
CA TYR A 443 18.30 48.56 -18.92
C TYR A 443 19.53 48.86 -18.07
N THR A 444 20.13 50.03 -18.28
CA THR A 444 21.24 50.53 -17.46
C THR A 444 20.71 51.23 -16.22
N LEU A 445 21.24 50.88 -15.05
CA LEU A 445 20.84 51.49 -13.78
C LEU A 445 21.25 52.97 -13.72
N VAL A 446 20.61 53.71 -12.83
CA VAL A 446 20.85 55.15 -12.64
C VAL A 446 21.51 55.42 -11.29
N GLU A 447 22.20 56.55 -11.18
CA GLU A 447 22.88 56.98 -9.93
C GLU A 447 21.96 56.91 -8.70
N GLY A 448 20.67 57.18 -8.86
CA GLY A 448 19.70 57.13 -7.75
C GLY A 448 19.29 55.74 -7.27
N ASP A 449 19.77 54.65 -7.89
CA ASP A 449 19.42 53.27 -7.53
C ASP A 449 20.24 52.75 -6.31
N PHE A 450 21.25 53.50 -5.88
CA PHE A 450 22.00 53.29 -4.64
C PHE A 450 22.31 54.66 -4.00
N THR A 451 22.38 54.72 -2.67
CA THR A 451 22.61 55.98 -1.93
C THR A 451 23.64 55.82 -0.82
N GLY A 452 24.52 54.81 -0.96
CA GLY A 452 25.45 54.36 0.08
C GLY A 452 24.81 53.42 1.12
N ALA A 453 25.57 52.41 1.56
CA ALA A 453 25.11 51.51 2.62
C ALA A 453 25.41 52.09 4.03
N ALA A 454 24.64 51.66 5.04
CA ALA A 454 24.88 52.05 6.44
C ALA A 454 26.27 51.60 6.96
N THR A 455 26.79 50.50 6.42
CA THR A 455 28.17 50.05 6.59
C THR A 455 29.01 50.53 5.41
N THR A 456 30.22 51.04 5.67
CA THR A 456 31.09 51.58 4.62
C THR A 456 31.87 50.52 3.84
N THR A 457 31.87 49.27 4.32
CA THR A 457 32.53 48.12 3.67
C THR A 457 31.69 46.86 3.86
N GLY A 458 31.78 45.94 2.90
CA GLY A 458 31.11 44.63 2.98
C GLY A 458 31.19 43.86 1.68
N ASN A 459 30.93 42.55 1.73
CA ASN A 459 30.94 41.67 0.55
C ASN A 459 29.56 41.54 -0.12
N THR A 460 28.54 42.22 0.39
CA THR A 460 27.19 42.26 -0.19
C THR A 460 26.73 43.70 -0.26
N VAL A 461 26.10 44.09 -1.37
CA VAL A 461 25.43 45.38 -1.56
C VAL A 461 24.00 45.13 -2.03
N THR A 462 23.05 45.91 -1.52
CA THR A 462 21.66 45.87 -2.00
C THR A 462 21.30 47.24 -2.55
N LEU A 463 21.10 47.30 -3.86
CA LEU A 463 20.58 48.47 -4.56
C LEU A 463 19.06 48.44 -4.41
N THR A 464 18.47 49.56 -4.00
CA THR A 464 17.01 49.72 -3.99
C THR A 464 16.66 50.54 -5.20
N LEU A 465 16.24 49.86 -6.27
CA LEU A 465 15.94 50.50 -7.54
C LEU A 465 14.85 51.56 -7.35
N THR A 466 15.05 52.71 -7.98
CA THR A 466 14.02 53.74 -8.12
C THR A 466 12.76 53.14 -8.76
N ALA A 467 11.60 53.78 -8.55
CA ALA A 467 10.34 53.30 -9.11
C ALA A 467 10.39 53.14 -10.66
N ALA A 468 11.13 54.01 -11.34
CA ALA A 468 11.36 53.93 -12.78
C ALA A 468 12.25 52.73 -13.14
N SER A 469 13.42 52.59 -12.50
CA SER A 469 14.32 51.46 -12.73
C SER A 469 13.67 50.11 -12.43
N LYS A 470 12.93 50.00 -11.32
CA LYS A 470 12.17 48.80 -10.98
C LYS A 470 11.15 48.43 -12.07
N THR A 471 10.37 49.39 -12.55
CA THR A 471 9.38 49.15 -13.59
C THR A 471 10.04 48.66 -14.88
N ALA A 472 11.16 49.29 -15.26
CA ALA A 472 11.90 48.91 -16.45
C ALA A 472 12.52 47.51 -16.32
N VAL A 473 13.16 47.19 -15.19
CA VAL A 473 13.78 45.88 -14.95
C VAL A 473 12.73 44.76 -14.89
N ASN A 474 11.57 44.99 -14.25
CA ASN A 474 10.47 44.02 -14.23
C ASN A 474 9.89 43.71 -15.63
N ALA A 475 10.05 44.61 -16.59
CA ALA A 475 9.59 44.43 -17.96
C ALA A 475 10.57 43.62 -18.85
N LEU A 476 11.76 43.28 -18.35
CA LEU A 476 12.80 42.56 -19.10
C LEU A 476 12.56 41.05 -19.21
N GLY A 477 11.50 40.52 -18.59
CA GLY A 477 11.13 39.11 -18.64
C GLY A 477 11.70 38.28 -17.47
N SER A 478 11.56 36.95 -17.57
CA SER A 478 11.86 36.02 -16.48
C SER A 478 13.32 35.57 -16.39
N THR A 479 14.12 35.83 -17.44
CA THR A 479 15.54 35.48 -17.49
C THR A 479 16.34 36.78 -17.52
N LEU A 480 17.08 37.04 -16.44
CA LEU A 480 17.85 38.27 -16.27
C LEU A 480 19.35 37.96 -16.17
N ALA A 481 20.17 38.86 -16.69
CA ALA A 481 21.63 38.83 -16.52
C ALA A 481 22.19 40.25 -16.29
N LEU A 482 23.45 40.36 -15.86
CA LEU A 482 24.16 41.64 -15.67
C LEU A 482 25.36 41.75 -16.59
N ASP A 483 25.45 42.88 -17.27
CA ASP A 483 26.72 43.43 -17.74
C ASP A 483 27.19 44.48 -16.73
N VAL A 484 28.45 44.38 -16.29
CA VAL A 484 29.08 45.35 -15.40
C VAL A 484 30.34 45.87 -16.08
N ALA A 485 30.45 47.18 -16.22
CA ALA A 485 31.64 47.84 -16.71
C ALA A 485 32.85 47.62 -15.77
N ALA A 486 34.05 47.63 -16.34
CA ALA A 486 35.27 47.66 -15.54
C ALA A 486 35.31 48.97 -14.72
N GLY A 487 35.68 48.90 -13.44
CA GLY A 487 35.73 50.09 -12.59
C GLY A 487 34.46 50.40 -11.79
N SER A 488 33.36 49.66 -12.00
CA SER A 488 32.08 49.90 -11.32
C SER A 488 32.11 49.74 -9.80
N PHE A 489 32.98 48.90 -9.26
CA PHE A 489 33.15 48.73 -7.82
C PHE A 489 34.62 48.60 -7.43
N LYS A 490 34.95 49.17 -6.26
CA LYS A 490 36.30 49.26 -5.73
C LYS A 490 36.48 48.41 -4.48
N ASP A 491 37.68 47.89 -4.30
CA ASP A 491 38.06 47.12 -3.12
C ASP A 491 37.96 47.94 -1.82
N ALA A 492 37.58 47.28 -0.72
CA ALA A 492 37.45 47.94 0.58
C ALA A 492 38.79 48.36 1.19
N THR A 493 39.86 47.61 0.92
CA THR A 493 41.19 47.78 1.52
C THR A 493 42.14 48.58 0.63
N ASP A 494 41.91 48.58 -0.69
CA ASP A 494 42.68 49.35 -1.68
C ASP A 494 41.78 49.84 -2.83
N THR A 495 41.30 51.09 -2.72
CA THR A 495 40.38 51.66 -3.72
C THR A 495 40.98 51.85 -5.12
N THR A 496 42.28 51.62 -5.31
CA THR A 496 42.90 51.57 -6.65
C THR A 496 42.61 50.27 -7.39
N ARG A 497 42.20 49.22 -6.67
CA ARG A 497 41.82 47.93 -7.23
C ARG A 497 40.33 47.91 -7.53
N THR A 498 40.04 47.85 -8.81
CA THR A 498 38.66 47.83 -9.31
C THR A 498 38.35 46.53 -10.03
N ASN A 499 37.07 46.22 -10.15
CA ASN A 499 36.62 45.05 -10.87
C ASN A 499 36.98 45.07 -12.36
N VAL A 500 37.09 43.88 -12.91
CA VAL A 500 37.13 43.65 -14.36
C VAL A 500 35.70 43.73 -14.91
N ALA A 501 35.55 44.01 -16.21
CA ALA A 501 34.26 43.95 -16.88
C ALA A 501 33.66 42.55 -16.77
N ILE A 502 32.35 42.49 -16.54
CA ILE A 502 31.56 41.26 -16.42
C ILE A 502 30.48 41.33 -17.49
N THR A 503 30.24 40.23 -18.20
CA THR A 503 29.22 40.18 -19.26
C THR A 503 28.31 38.98 -19.05
N GLY A 504 27.00 39.20 -19.12
CA GLY A 504 25.99 38.14 -19.05
C GLY A 504 25.95 37.38 -17.73
N TYR A 505 26.28 38.01 -16.60
CA TYR A 505 26.25 37.34 -15.30
C TYR A 505 24.81 37.00 -14.89
N PRO A 506 24.45 35.73 -14.64
CA PRO A 506 23.08 35.35 -14.35
C PRO A 506 22.53 36.01 -13.08
N VAL A 507 21.31 36.53 -13.15
CA VAL A 507 20.59 37.10 -12.02
C VAL A 507 19.47 36.16 -11.60
N THR A 508 19.45 35.79 -10.32
CA THR A 508 18.30 35.07 -9.75
C THR A 508 17.13 36.04 -9.61
N LEU A 509 16.07 35.82 -10.38
CA LEU A 509 14.83 36.58 -10.26
C LEU A 509 13.95 35.96 -9.17
N THR A 510 13.66 36.73 -8.13
CA THR A 510 12.72 36.36 -7.06
C THR A 510 11.57 37.35 -7.01
N SER A 511 10.42 36.90 -6.51
CA SER A 511 9.23 37.72 -6.30
C SER A 511 8.47 37.20 -5.09
N ALA A 512 7.60 38.02 -4.50
CA ALA A 512 6.67 37.56 -3.49
C ALA A 512 5.86 36.35 -3.98
N PRO A 513 5.58 35.37 -3.12
CA PRO A 513 4.82 34.19 -3.49
C PRO A 513 3.32 34.53 -3.65
N GLY A 514 2.73 34.08 -4.75
CA GLY A 514 1.30 34.12 -5.04
C GLY A 514 0.64 32.75 -4.86
N LEU A 515 -0.61 32.72 -4.43
CA LEU A 515 -1.37 31.48 -4.25
C LEU A 515 -1.89 30.98 -5.60
N VAL A 516 -1.54 29.73 -5.95
CA VAL A 516 -2.02 29.02 -7.15
C VAL A 516 -3.31 28.26 -6.84
N SER A 517 -3.34 27.54 -5.73
CA SER A 517 -4.52 26.76 -5.33
C SER A 517 -4.58 26.55 -3.82
N ALA A 518 -5.78 26.30 -3.33
CA ALA A 518 -6.04 25.89 -1.96
C ALA A 518 -7.04 24.73 -1.93
N ALA A 519 -6.80 23.76 -1.06
CA ALA A 519 -7.70 22.64 -0.80
C ALA A 519 -7.77 22.33 0.69
N TYR A 520 -8.95 22.02 1.22
CA TYR A 520 -9.14 21.53 2.58
C TYR A 520 -9.91 20.20 2.52
N ASP A 521 -9.33 19.18 3.13
CA ASP A 521 -9.96 17.88 3.32
C ASP A 521 -10.30 17.69 4.80
N GLU A 522 -11.59 17.58 5.09
CA GLU A 522 -12.12 17.49 6.45
C GLU A 522 -11.79 16.15 7.11
N ASN A 523 -11.81 15.04 6.36
CA ASN A 523 -11.48 13.69 6.85
C ASN A 523 -10.06 13.65 7.43
N THR A 524 -9.12 14.31 6.74
CA THR A 524 -7.73 14.42 7.19
C THR A 524 -7.46 15.68 7.99
N SER A 525 -8.40 16.62 8.07
CA SER A 525 -8.28 17.99 8.60
C SER A 525 -7.06 18.76 8.06
N ILE A 526 -6.68 18.53 6.80
CA ILE A 526 -5.49 19.15 6.18
C ILE A 526 -5.91 20.24 5.20
N LEU A 527 -5.43 21.46 5.46
CA LEU A 527 -5.41 22.57 4.50
C LEU A 527 -4.11 22.53 3.70
N THR A 528 -4.21 22.40 2.39
CA THR A 528 -3.10 22.44 1.43
C THR A 528 -3.13 23.76 0.67
N LEU A 529 -2.03 24.51 0.71
CA LEU A 529 -1.82 25.76 -0.03
C LEU A 529 -0.66 25.57 -1.00
N THR A 530 -0.89 25.83 -2.29
CA THR A 530 0.14 25.74 -3.34
C THR A 530 0.46 27.13 -3.86
N PHE A 531 1.74 27.47 -3.94
CA PHE A 531 2.25 28.77 -4.37
C PHE A 531 2.98 28.68 -5.72
N ASP A 532 3.06 29.80 -6.44
CA ASP A 532 3.78 29.92 -7.72
C ASP A 532 5.29 30.06 -7.56
N LYS A 533 5.74 30.26 -6.31
CA LYS A 533 7.14 30.36 -5.88
C LYS A 533 7.35 29.53 -4.63
N ASP A 534 8.58 29.10 -4.44
CA ASP A 534 9.03 28.49 -3.19
C ASP A 534 8.88 29.46 -2.01
N VAL A 535 8.33 28.97 -0.91
CA VAL A 535 8.15 29.66 0.35
C VAL A 535 9.17 29.18 1.39
N LYS A 536 9.51 30.05 2.34
CA LYS A 536 10.20 29.65 3.57
C LYS A 536 9.25 28.89 4.47
N VAL A 537 9.75 27.80 5.03
CA VAL A 537 9.00 26.86 5.87
C VAL A 537 9.37 27.03 7.35
N GLY A 538 8.58 26.46 8.25
CA GLY A 538 8.81 26.57 9.69
C GLY A 538 8.31 27.90 10.26
N SER A 539 9.13 28.58 11.08
CA SER A 539 8.73 29.80 11.81
C SER A 539 8.44 31.03 10.94
N ASP A 540 8.72 30.95 9.62
CA ASP A 540 8.41 32.02 8.67
C ASP A 540 6.96 31.98 8.15
N ILE A 541 6.19 30.95 8.50
CA ILE A 541 4.76 30.84 8.21
C ILE A 541 3.98 31.42 9.40
N ASP A 542 3.26 32.52 9.15
CA ASP A 542 2.39 33.16 10.13
C ASP A 542 0.95 32.67 9.96
N LEU A 543 0.61 31.62 10.72
CA LEU A 543 -0.72 30.98 10.68
C LEU A 543 -1.84 31.96 11.01
N THR A 544 -1.60 32.96 11.87
CA THR A 544 -2.61 33.95 12.28
C THR A 544 -3.08 34.86 11.15
N LYS A 545 -2.33 34.89 10.05
CA LYS A 545 -2.64 35.64 8.85
C LYS A 545 -3.33 34.82 7.76
N ILE A 546 -3.57 33.55 8.01
CA ILE A 546 -4.33 32.68 7.12
C ILE A 546 -5.74 32.59 7.71
N SER A 547 -6.77 32.74 6.89
CA SER A 547 -8.16 32.63 7.30
C SER A 547 -8.94 31.80 6.31
N ILE A 548 -9.79 30.91 6.82
CA ILE A 548 -10.76 30.21 5.99
C ILE A 548 -12.09 30.96 6.13
N LYS A 549 -12.74 31.19 5.00
CA LYS A 549 -14.05 31.82 4.95
C LYS A 549 -15.09 30.81 4.49
N ARG A 550 -16.11 30.61 5.31
CA ARG A 550 -17.27 29.74 5.07
C ARG A 550 -18.55 30.54 5.37
N ASP A 551 -19.56 30.41 4.52
CA ASP A 551 -20.86 31.09 4.67
C ASP A 551 -20.77 32.60 4.96
N GLY A 552 -19.75 33.26 4.40
CA GLY A 552 -19.51 34.69 4.61
C GLY A 552 -18.74 35.04 5.89
N VAL A 553 -18.53 34.10 6.81
CA VAL A 553 -17.75 34.28 8.05
C VAL A 553 -16.29 33.89 7.80
N SER A 554 -15.37 34.82 8.07
CA SER A 554 -13.92 34.59 7.95
C SER A 554 -13.31 34.35 9.33
N THR A 555 -12.77 33.16 9.59
CA THR A 555 -12.10 32.81 10.84
C THR A 555 -10.59 32.72 10.61
N PRO A 556 -9.77 33.55 11.29
CA PRO A 556 -8.32 33.39 11.29
C PRO A 556 -7.91 32.06 11.93
N LEU A 557 -6.88 31.41 11.40
CA LEU A 557 -6.26 30.28 12.07
C LEU A 557 -5.53 30.78 13.33
N THR A 558 -5.39 29.91 14.33
CA THR A 558 -4.56 30.19 15.51
C THR A 558 -3.50 29.10 15.67
N THR A 559 -2.38 29.41 16.33
CA THR A 559 -1.31 28.43 16.58
C THR A 559 -1.73 27.31 17.54
N ALA A 560 -2.79 27.52 18.33
CA ALA A 560 -3.40 26.48 19.16
C ALA A 560 -4.27 25.52 18.34
N GLN A 561 -4.79 25.98 17.21
CA GLN A 561 -5.76 25.27 16.38
C GLN A 561 -5.17 24.76 15.06
N SER A 562 -3.90 25.03 14.77
CA SER A 562 -3.29 24.64 13.51
C SER A 562 -1.78 24.43 13.63
N ALA A 563 -1.28 23.42 12.94
CA ALA A 563 0.14 23.08 12.89
C ALA A 563 0.57 22.77 11.46
N VAL A 564 1.71 23.33 11.04
CA VAL A 564 2.33 23.00 9.75
C VAL A 564 2.88 21.57 9.85
N GLN A 565 2.40 20.65 8.99
CA GLN A 565 2.82 19.24 9.06
C GLN A 565 4.02 18.92 8.18
N ASN A 566 3.95 19.27 6.89
CA ASN A 566 5.02 18.92 5.94
C ASN A 566 5.03 19.86 4.73
N THR A 567 6.18 19.96 4.07
CA THR A 567 6.35 20.60 2.76
C THR A 567 7.06 19.62 1.84
N THR A 568 6.30 18.88 1.05
CA THR A 568 6.83 17.94 0.03
C THR A 568 7.64 18.66 -1.05
N ALA A 569 7.36 19.94 -1.26
CA ALA A 569 8.16 20.89 -2.01
C ALA A 569 8.06 22.26 -1.32
N ASN A 570 9.07 23.12 -1.48
CA ASN A 570 9.04 24.46 -0.89
C ASN A 570 7.87 25.32 -1.41
N SER A 571 7.21 24.95 -2.50
CA SER A 571 6.03 25.64 -3.05
C SER A 571 4.68 25.16 -2.47
N VAL A 572 4.65 24.12 -1.63
CA VAL A 572 3.42 23.55 -1.06
C VAL A 572 3.49 23.53 0.46
N ILE A 573 2.48 24.10 1.11
CA ILE A 573 2.33 24.10 2.57
C ILE A 573 1.12 23.25 2.93
N THR A 574 1.32 22.28 3.83
CA THR A 574 0.22 21.53 4.47
C THR A 574 0.07 21.94 5.93
N ILE A 575 -1.16 22.31 6.32
CA ILE A 575 -1.51 22.79 7.64
C ILE A 575 -2.60 21.86 8.17
N LYS A 576 -2.27 21.11 9.23
CA LYS A 576 -3.28 20.34 9.97
C LYS A 576 -4.05 21.31 10.86
N LEU A 577 -5.36 21.34 10.68
CA LEU A 577 -6.28 22.05 11.54
C LEU A 577 -6.73 21.10 12.66
N ASN A 578 -6.98 21.63 13.84
CA ASN A 578 -7.63 20.89 14.90
C ASN A 578 -9.12 20.72 14.60
N GLY A 579 -9.75 19.74 15.24
CA GLY A 579 -11.12 19.34 14.96
C GLY A 579 -12.20 20.42 15.16
N GLU A 580 -11.89 21.57 15.76
CA GLU A 580 -12.84 22.67 15.93
C GLU A 580 -13.18 23.43 14.63
N PHE A 581 -12.54 23.10 13.51
CA PHE A 581 -12.88 23.64 12.19
C PHE A 581 -13.98 22.86 11.45
N SER A 582 -14.53 21.82 12.07
CA SER A 582 -15.64 21.05 11.54
C SER A 582 -16.95 21.85 11.59
N HIS A 583 -17.83 21.62 10.63
CA HIS A 583 -19.05 22.40 10.53
C HIS A 583 -20.18 21.55 9.97
N ALA A 584 -21.28 21.50 10.74
CA ALA A 584 -22.51 20.89 10.31
C ALA A 584 -23.13 21.69 9.15
N GLY A 585 -23.11 21.13 7.94
CA GLY A 585 -23.86 21.66 6.81
C GLY A 585 -23.01 21.92 5.57
N ASN A 586 -23.54 21.46 4.45
CA ASN A 586 -23.00 21.57 3.10
C ASN A 586 -22.78 23.05 2.70
N THR A 587 -21.52 23.49 2.57
CA THR A 587 -21.20 24.86 2.15
C THR A 587 -20.52 24.89 0.78
N VAL A 588 -21.30 25.23 -0.25
CA VAL A 588 -20.90 25.23 -1.66
C VAL A 588 -19.84 26.30 -2.02
N LEU A 589 -19.32 27.12 -1.09
CA LEU A 589 -18.35 28.19 -1.42
C LEU A 589 -17.34 28.49 -0.29
N ALA A 590 -16.52 27.51 0.09
CA ALA A 590 -15.38 27.79 0.96
C ALA A 590 -14.32 28.63 0.22
N LYS A 591 -13.70 29.58 0.92
CA LYS A 591 -12.63 30.44 0.41
C LYS A 591 -11.49 30.54 1.41
N VAL A 592 -10.30 30.95 0.95
CA VAL A 592 -9.15 31.25 1.81
C VAL A 592 -8.67 32.68 1.62
N THR A 593 -8.29 33.34 2.71
CA THR A 593 -7.68 34.67 2.72
C THR A 593 -6.30 34.56 3.36
N LEU A 594 -5.28 35.12 2.71
CA LEU A 594 -3.93 35.25 3.27
C LEU A 594 -3.62 36.73 3.42
N ALA A 595 -3.47 37.22 4.64
CA ALA A 595 -2.99 38.58 4.89
C ALA A 595 -1.52 38.73 4.45
N ALA A 596 -1.09 39.98 4.29
CA ALA A 596 0.27 40.28 3.84
C ALA A 596 1.32 39.73 4.83
N GLY A 597 2.25 38.95 4.31
CA GLY A 597 3.28 38.27 5.09
C GLY A 597 2.77 37.12 5.95
N ALA A 598 1.72 36.43 5.51
CA ALA A 598 1.37 35.09 5.98
C ALA A 598 2.47 34.07 5.65
N VAL A 599 3.10 34.22 4.48
CA VAL A 599 4.23 33.43 4.01
C VAL A 599 5.28 34.35 3.39
N LYS A 600 6.53 33.87 3.28
CA LYS A 600 7.62 34.58 2.61
C LYS A 600 8.27 33.67 1.58
N ASN A 601 8.79 34.22 0.50
CA ASN A 601 9.68 33.45 -0.39
C ASN A 601 11.02 33.14 0.28
N THR A 602 11.87 32.35 -0.39
CA THR A 602 13.23 31.99 0.05
C THR A 602 14.15 33.20 0.29
N SER A 603 13.88 34.34 -0.36
CA SER A 603 14.59 35.62 -0.14
C SER A 603 14.06 36.42 1.07
N GLY A 604 12.95 36.00 1.68
CA GLY A 604 12.30 36.67 2.80
C GLY A 604 11.25 37.71 2.43
N THR A 605 10.87 37.84 1.16
CA THR A 605 9.78 38.72 0.71
C THR A 605 8.43 38.12 1.07
N ALA A 606 7.62 38.88 1.80
CA ALA A 606 6.25 38.54 2.17
C ALA A 606 5.30 38.44 0.97
N ASN A 607 4.35 37.51 1.01
CA ASN A 607 3.19 37.52 0.11
C ASN A 607 2.39 38.82 0.24
N ALA A 608 1.78 39.25 -0.86
CA ALA A 608 0.74 40.28 -0.83
C ALA A 608 -0.56 39.75 -0.21
N LEU A 609 -1.49 40.65 0.13
CA LEU A 609 -2.84 40.26 0.55
C LEU A 609 -3.54 39.47 -0.55
N ILE A 610 -4.03 38.28 -0.22
CA ILE A 610 -4.85 37.43 -1.08
C ILE A 610 -6.21 37.34 -0.41
N THR A 611 -7.24 37.86 -1.07
CA THR A 611 -8.59 37.95 -0.51
C THR A 611 -9.50 36.93 -1.19
N ASP A 612 -10.23 36.14 -0.40
CA ASP A 612 -11.35 35.33 -0.89
C ASP A 612 -10.97 34.38 -2.06
N ALA A 613 -9.76 33.81 -2.04
CA ALA A 613 -9.32 32.84 -3.04
C ALA A 613 -10.15 31.56 -2.95
N ALA A 614 -10.40 30.92 -4.11
CA ALA A 614 -11.18 29.69 -4.16
C ALA A 614 -10.49 28.56 -3.35
N LEU A 615 -11.28 27.84 -2.55
CA LEU A 615 -10.84 26.71 -1.76
C LEU A 615 -11.64 25.47 -2.18
N THR A 616 -10.94 24.42 -2.60
CA THR A 616 -11.58 23.11 -2.83
C THR A 616 -11.87 22.49 -1.48
N TYR A 617 -13.12 22.16 -1.19
CA TYR A 617 -13.54 21.58 0.09
C TYR A 617 -13.98 20.13 -0.11
N THR A 618 -13.35 19.20 0.60
CA THR A 618 -13.74 17.79 0.65
C THR A 618 -14.41 17.53 2.00
N ASN A 619 -15.70 17.21 1.95
CA ASN A 619 -16.53 16.94 3.13
C ASN A 619 -16.18 15.60 3.75
N ASP A 620 -16.24 15.53 5.07
CA ASP A 620 -16.21 14.27 5.79
C ASP A 620 -17.60 13.61 5.77
N THR A 621 -17.67 12.38 5.26
CA THR A 621 -18.92 11.60 5.18
C THR A 621 -18.81 10.26 5.88
N THR A 622 -17.66 10.00 6.51
CA THR A 622 -17.44 8.80 7.30
C THR A 622 -18.12 8.95 8.65
N LYS A 623 -18.74 7.87 9.13
CA LYS A 623 -19.36 7.87 10.46
C LYS A 623 -18.35 7.32 11.47
N PRO A 624 -18.34 7.83 12.71
CA PRO A 624 -17.51 7.25 13.76
C PRO A 624 -17.99 5.84 14.10
N THR A 625 -17.06 4.95 14.46
CA THR A 625 -17.33 3.57 14.91
C THR A 625 -16.60 3.30 16.22
N LEU A 626 -17.09 2.38 17.06
CA LEU A 626 -16.40 1.99 18.29
C LEU A 626 -15.33 0.93 17.98
N VAL A 627 -14.07 1.25 18.28
CA VAL A 627 -12.91 0.37 18.05
C VAL A 627 -12.69 -0.56 19.22
N SER A 628 -12.79 -0.05 20.45
CA SER A 628 -12.58 -0.85 21.67
C SER A 628 -13.20 -0.18 22.89
N ALA A 629 -13.46 -0.98 23.93
CA ALA A 629 -13.86 -0.51 25.24
C ALA A 629 -13.00 -1.15 26.34
N ALA A 630 -12.71 -0.39 27.40
CA ALA A 630 -11.98 -0.87 28.56
C ALA A 630 -12.61 -0.34 29.86
N TYR A 631 -12.46 -1.10 30.94
CA TYR A 631 -12.97 -0.75 32.25
C TYR A 631 -11.92 -0.97 33.34
N ASN A 632 -11.77 -0.01 34.25
CA ASN A 632 -10.89 -0.14 35.40
C ASN A 632 -11.72 0.01 36.68
N SER A 633 -11.92 -1.09 37.40
CA SER A 633 -12.72 -1.14 38.63
C SER A 633 -12.08 -0.34 39.77
N GLY A 634 -10.75 -0.26 39.82
CA GLY A 634 -10.02 0.53 40.81
C GLY A 634 -10.19 2.05 40.65
N THR A 635 -10.48 2.54 39.43
CA THR A 635 -10.68 3.98 39.14
C THR A 635 -12.12 4.33 38.75
N ARG A 636 -13.00 3.34 38.55
CA ARG A 636 -14.39 3.49 38.08
C ARG A 636 -14.51 4.07 36.67
N LEU A 637 -13.46 3.97 35.88
CA LEU A 637 -13.39 4.59 34.55
C LEU A 637 -13.70 3.56 33.46
N ILE A 638 -14.67 3.88 32.62
CA ILE A 638 -14.89 3.23 31.32
C ILE A 638 -14.24 4.08 30.26
N THR A 639 -13.40 3.49 29.42
CA THR A 639 -12.80 4.15 28.26
C THR A 639 -13.38 3.57 26.99
N LEU A 640 -14.03 4.41 26.18
CA LEU A 640 -14.57 4.10 24.87
C LEU A 640 -13.66 4.73 23.81
N LYS A 641 -13.12 3.92 22.90
CA LYS A 641 -12.25 4.38 21.83
C LYS A 641 -12.95 4.32 20.48
N PHE A 642 -13.05 5.45 19.80
CA PHE A 642 -13.69 5.57 18.49
C PHE A 642 -12.67 5.52 17.34
N SER A 643 -13.14 5.27 16.11
CA SER A 643 -12.33 5.23 14.89
C SER A 643 -11.80 6.60 14.46
N GLU A 644 -12.39 7.66 15.01
CA GLU A 644 -12.09 9.05 14.71
C GLU A 644 -12.51 9.94 15.89
N ILE A 645 -12.26 11.25 15.78
CA ILE A 645 -12.56 12.21 16.84
C ILE A 645 -14.07 12.43 16.94
N VAL A 646 -14.61 12.27 18.14
CA VAL A 646 -16.04 12.48 18.41
C VAL A 646 -16.30 13.81 19.13
N ASP A 647 -17.44 14.43 18.83
CA ASP A 647 -17.96 15.57 19.58
C ASP A 647 -18.65 15.06 20.85
N VAL A 648 -17.89 15.04 21.95
CA VAL A 648 -18.38 14.62 23.27
C VAL A 648 -19.56 15.44 23.78
N SER A 649 -19.79 16.67 23.27
CA SER A 649 -20.96 17.46 23.64
C SER A 649 -22.28 16.90 23.06
N THR A 650 -22.17 16.02 22.06
CA THR A 650 -23.29 15.30 21.45
C THR A 650 -23.50 13.91 22.05
N LEU A 651 -22.67 13.49 23.00
CA LEU A 651 -22.78 12.19 23.64
C LEU A 651 -24.06 12.12 24.47
N VAL A 652 -24.85 11.08 24.23
CA VAL A 652 -26.05 10.76 25.00
C VAL A 652 -25.75 9.51 25.83
N LEU A 653 -25.50 9.67 27.14
CA LEU A 653 -25.09 8.57 28.02
C LEU A 653 -26.16 7.49 28.16
N ASP A 654 -27.44 7.89 28.19
CA ASP A 654 -28.59 6.98 28.21
C ASP A 654 -28.62 5.99 27.03
N ASN A 655 -27.89 6.27 25.95
CA ASN A 655 -27.77 5.38 24.80
C ASN A 655 -26.63 4.36 24.92
N VAL A 656 -25.81 4.43 25.99
CA VAL A 656 -24.72 3.51 26.27
C VAL A 656 -25.20 2.46 27.27
N THR A 657 -25.03 1.18 26.94
CA THR A 657 -25.46 0.09 27.83
C THR A 657 -24.37 -0.98 27.97
N ILE A 658 -24.14 -1.40 29.20
CA ILE A 658 -23.19 -2.46 29.57
C ILE A 658 -23.96 -3.73 29.90
N THR A 659 -23.45 -4.86 29.45
CA THR A 659 -24.08 -6.17 29.66
C THR A 659 -23.02 -7.23 29.77
N ASP A 660 -23.31 -8.32 30.49
CA ASP A 660 -22.55 -9.56 30.41
C ASP A 660 -23.33 -10.68 29.71
N GLY A 661 -24.52 -10.36 29.20
CA GLY A 661 -25.46 -11.27 28.55
C GLY A 661 -26.27 -12.15 29.50
N VAL A 662 -26.05 -12.04 30.82
CA VAL A 662 -26.65 -12.90 31.86
C VAL A 662 -27.47 -12.09 32.85
N HIS A 663 -26.90 -11.00 33.37
CA HIS A 663 -27.53 -10.11 34.32
C HIS A 663 -28.29 -8.99 33.61
N THR A 664 -29.06 -8.22 34.39
CA THR A 664 -29.77 -7.03 33.90
C THR A 664 -28.77 -6.07 33.27
N ASP A 665 -29.04 -5.66 32.03
CA ASP A 665 -28.23 -4.68 31.34
C ASP A 665 -28.23 -3.36 32.13
N VAL A 666 -27.05 -2.74 32.23
CA VAL A 666 -26.84 -1.50 32.97
C VAL A 666 -26.76 -0.36 31.95
N PRO A 667 -27.86 0.37 31.69
CA PRO A 667 -27.77 1.62 30.94
C PRO A 667 -27.00 2.63 31.78
N LEU A 668 -26.04 3.32 31.16
CA LEU A 668 -25.41 4.47 31.79
C LEU A 668 -26.40 5.63 31.83
N THR A 669 -26.20 6.55 32.75
CA THR A 669 -27.14 7.65 32.96
C THR A 669 -26.42 9.00 33.04
N ASP A 670 -27.17 10.09 32.91
CA ASP A 670 -26.63 11.46 33.03
C ASP A 670 -26.02 11.79 34.42
N VAL A 671 -26.11 10.90 35.41
CA VAL A 671 -25.37 11.06 36.69
C VAL A 671 -23.90 10.63 36.60
N ASP A 672 -23.52 9.86 35.58
CA ASP A 672 -22.13 9.55 35.27
C ASP A 672 -21.41 10.77 34.71
N THR A 673 -20.09 10.86 34.97
CA THR A 673 -19.32 12.04 34.54
C THR A 673 -18.39 11.72 33.37
N VAL A 674 -18.61 12.42 32.25
CA VAL A 674 -17.77 12.31 31.06
C VAL A 674 -16.52 13.17 31.23
N VAL A 675 -15.35 12.55 31.14
CA VAL A 675 -14.05 13.20 31.17
C VAL A 675 -13.31 12.83 29.88
N LYS A 676 -12.86 13.82 29.11
CA LYS A 676 -11.99 13.58 27.96
C LYS A 676 -10.54 13.46 28.43
N THR A 677 -9.87 12.34 28.16
CA THR A 677 -8.51 12.08 28.68
C THR A 677 -7.41 12.15 27.63
N THR A 678 -7.72 12.00 26.34
CA THR A 678 -6.71 12.05 25.27
C THR A 678 -6.71 13.36 24.50
N VAL A 679 -5.52 13.79 24.11
CA VAL A 679 -5.26 15.04 23.38
C VAL A 679 -5.74 14.94 21.92
N ASP A 680 -5.80 13.73 21.36
CA ASP A 680 -6.31 13.43 20.02
C ASP A 680 -7.84 13.37 19.95
N GLY A 681 -8.51 13.11 21.08
CA GLY A 681 -9.96 13.17 21.23
C GLY A 681 -10.76 12.02 20.63
N THR A 682 -10.11 10.89 20.38
CA THR A 682 -10.76 9.63 19.99
C THR A 682 -11.26 8.81 21.18
N ASP A 683 -10.77 9.12 22.39
CA ASP A 683 -11.10 8.38 23.59
C ASP A 683 -12.05 9.20 24.47
N VAL A 684 -13.15 8.58 24.84
CA VAL A 684 -14.15 9.11 25.77
C VAL A 684 -14.04 8.31 27.05
N VAL A 685 -13.72 8.98 28.16
CA VAL A 685 -13.68 8.34 29.47
C VAL A 685 -14.91 8.74 30.26
N ILE A 686 -15.58 7.76 30.84
CA ILE A 686 -16.79 7.93 31.64
C ILE A 686 -16.44 7.43 33.03
N THR A 687 -16.65 8.28 34.03
CA THR A 687 -16.56 7.87 35.44
C THR A 687 -17.93 7.43 35.88
N LEU A 688 -18.04 6.16 36.29
CA LEU A 688 -19.27 5.60 36.81
C LEU A 688 -19.61 6.19 38.18
N ASP A 689 -20.87 6.58 38.38
CA ASP A 689 -21.38 7.11 39.65
C ASP A 689 -21.38 6.03 40.75
N GLU A 690 -20.90 6.39 41.94
CA GLU A 690 -20.86 5.49 43.10
C GLU A 690 -22.19 5.42 43.87
N GLY A 691 -23.17 6.26 43.48
CA GLY A 691 -24.42 6.44 44.17
C GLY A 691 -24.30 7.22 45.48
N ASN A 692 -25.41 7.76 45.97
CA ASN A 692 -25.49 8.42 47.27
C ASN A 692 -26.30 7.56 48.26
N ASN A 693 -25.73 7.27 49.44
CA ASN A 693 -26.45 6.74 50.62
C ASN A 693 -27.42 5.55 50.35
N GLY A 694 -26.98 4.54 49.61
CA GLY A 694 -27.72 3.27 49.49
C GLY A 694 -28.81 3.24 48.42
N ILE A 695 -28.81 4.19 47.47
CA ILE A 695 -29.42 4.01 46.15
C ILE A 695 -28.29 3.55 45.22
N GLY A 696 -28.43 2.38 44.60
CA GLY A 696 -27.40 1.80 43.72
C GLY A 696 -27.04 2.77 42.60
N GLY A 697 -25.75 3.10 42.48
CA GLY A 697 -25.21 3.85 41.35
C GLY A 697 -24.64 2.90 40.29
N ASP A 698 -24.48 3.41 39.07
CA ASP A 698 -24.08 2.62 37.90
C ASP A 698 -22.75 1.89 38.12
N TYR A 699 -21.85 2.38 38.98
CA TYR A 699 -20.64 1.64 39.41
C TYR A 699 -20.94 0.32 40.11
N ALA A 700 -21.87 0.31 41.07
CA ALA A 700 -22.21 -0.88 41.83
C ALA A 700 -22.94 -1.92 40.96
N ASP A 701 -23.75 -1.44 40.02
CA ASP A 701 -24.50 -2.29 39.10
C ASP A 701 -23.59 -2.92 38.03
N VAL A 702 -22.58 -2.18 37.53
CA VAL A 702 -21.54 -2.74 36.65
C VAL A 702 -20.67 -3.78 37.38
N GLU A 703 -20.33 -3.55 38.66
CA GLU A 703 -19.55 -4.51 39.48
C GLU A 703 -20.35 -5.77 39.83
N ALA A 704 -21.69 -5.74 39.73
CA ALA A 704 -22.54 -6.91 39.89
C ALA A 704 -22.58 -7.80 38.63
N LEU A 705 -22.10 -7.30 37.48
CA LEU A 705 -21.99 -8.07 36.24
C LEU A 705 -20.75 -8.99 36.24
N THR A 706 -20.77 -10.01 35.40
CA THR A 706 -19.65 -10.96 35.28
C THR A 706 -18.49 -10.32 34.51
N ALA A 707 -17.42 -9.95 35.24
CA ALA A 707 -16.24 -9.25 34.70
C ALA A 707 -15.62 -9.90 33.44
N SER A 708 -15.64 -11.23 33.33
CA SER A 708 -15.05 -11.96 32.19
C SER A 708 -15.87 -11.93 30.90
N SER A 709 -17.12 -11.47 30.94
CA SER A 709 -18.03 -11.43 29.79
C SER A 709 -18.63 -10.05 29.51
N LEU A 710 -18.05 -9.01 30.09
CA LEU A 710 -18.50 -7.62 29.90
C LEU A 710 -18.44 -7.18 28.43
N LYS A 711 -19.52 -6.56 27.97
CA LYS A 711 -19.68 -5.95 26.66
C LYS A 711 -20.41 -4.61 26.77
N VAL A 712 -20.21 -3.75 25.77
CA VAL A 712 -20.91 -2.48 25.60
C VAL A 712 -21.60 -2.42 24.24
N TYR A 713 -22.78 -1.82 24.20
CA TYR A 713 -23.51 -1.56 22.96
C TYR A 713 -24.23 -0.20 23.03
N PHE A 714 -24.61 0.33 21.86
CA PHE A 714 -25.04 1.72 21.67
C PHE A 714 -26.34 1.83 20.87
N ALA A 715 -27.22 2.76 21.22
CA ALA A 715 -28.29 3.18 20.31
C ALA A 715 -27.74 4.02 19.14
N ALA A 716 -28.52 4.19 18.07
CA ALA A 716 -28.13 5.08 16.98
C ALA A 716 -27.99 6.52 17.48
N ALA A 717 -27.08 7.29 16.86
CA ALA A 717 -26.83 8.68 17.25
C ALA A 717 -26.42 8.89 18.72
N THR A 718 -25.81 7.87 19.34
CA THR A 718 -25.19 7.97 20.68
C THR A 718 -24.17 9.09 20.76
N VAL A 719 -23.36 9.27 19.71
CA VAL A 719 -22.40 10.37 19.58
C VAL A 719 -22.24 10.72 18.11
N LYS A 720 -21.86 11.96 17.82
CA LYS A 720 -21.48 12.41 16.48
C LYS A 720 -19.99 12.62 16.40
N ASP A 721 -19.43 12.45 15.21
CA ASP A 721 -18.14 13.04 14.93
C ASP A 721 -18.25 14.58 14.88
N LEU A 722 -17.12 15.21 14.66
CA LEU A 722 -17.03 16.65 14.54
C LEU A 722 -17.72 17.19 13.26
N ALA A 723 -17.81 16.39 12.19
CA ALA A 723 -18.53 16.70 10.96
C ALA A 723 -20.06 16.47 11.05
N ALA A 724 -20.55 16.14 12.25
CA ALA A 724 -21.93 15.83 12.58
C ALA A 724 -22.47 14.51 11.98
N ASN A 725 -21.61 13.62 11.46
CA ASN A 725 -22.03 12.26 11.13
C ASN A 725 -22.26 11.48 12.43
N SER A 726 -23.43 10.85 12.54
CA SER A 726 -23.83 10.13 13.74
C SER A 726 -23.33 8.70 13.71
N ILE A 727 -22.81 8.20 14.84
CA ILE A 727 -22.49 6.77 14.99
C ILE A 727 -23.75 5.93 14.70
N ASP A 728 -23.54 4.84 13.97
CA ASP A 728 -24.58 3.83 13.78
C ASP A 728 -24.81 3.04 15.07
N ALA A 729 -26.01 2.47 15.25
CA ALA A 729 -26.30 1.66 16.43
C ALA A 729 -25.36 0.44 16.50
N ILE A 730 -24.82 0.18 17.69
CA ILE A 730 -24.22 -1.11 18.02
C ILE A 730 -25.32 -1.89 18.73
N THR A 731 -25.92 -2.85 18.05
CA THR A 731 -26.97 -3.67 18.66
C THR A 731 -26.37 -4.60 19.71
N LYS A 732 -27.19 -5.06 20.67
CA LYS A 732 -26.78 -6.04 21.67
C LYS A 732 -26.12 -7.30 21.08
N ALA A 733 -26.56 -7.72 19.88
CA ALA A 733 -25.96 -8.84 19.14
C ALA A 733 -24.51 -8.58 18.69
N ASN A 734 -24.17 -7.32 18.41
CA ASN A 734 -22.85 -6.88 17.97
C ASN A 734 -22.07 -6.15 19.08
N ALA A 735 -22.44 -6.35 20.35
CA ALA A 735 -21.84 -5.66 21.48
C ALA A 735 -20.32 -5.91 21.55
N VAL A 736 -19.56 -4.83 21.78
CA VAL A 736 -18.10 -4.83 21.80
C VAL A 736 -17.61 -5.26 23.18
N SER A 737 -16.65 -6.19 23.24
CA SER A 737 -16.10 -6.67 24.52
C SER A 737 -15.35 -5.57 25.28
N ILE A 738 -15.53 -5.52 26.60
CA ILE A 738 -14.85 -4.60 27.49
C ILE A 738 -13.63 -5.31 28.11
N ALA A 739 -12.44 -4.75 27.95
CA ALA A 739 -11.23 -5.25 28.61
C ALA A 739 -11.11 -4.68 30.04
N ALA A 740 -11.17 -5.53 31.06
CA ALA A 740 -11.03 -5.14 32.47
C ALA A 740 -9.58 -5.29 33.00
N THR A 741 -9.00 -4.28 33.67
CA THR A 741 -7.61 -4.33 34.22
C THR A 741 -7.44 -3.66 35.59
N ASP A 742 -6.61 -4.27 36.46
CA ASP A 742 -6.21 -3.82 37.82
C ASP A 742 -4.69 -3.48 37.88
N LEU A 743 -4.30 -2.36 38.50
CA LEU A 743 -2.94 -1.75 38.44
C LEU A 743 -2.31 -1.36 39.80
N VAL A 744 -2.92 -1.69 40.95
CA VAL A 744 -2.37 -1.30 42.26
C VAL A 744 -1.43 -2.40 42.76
N ALA A 745 -0.17 -2.07 43.07
CA ALA A 745 0.79 -3.04 43.60
C ALA A 745 0.52 -3.37 45.08
N PRO A 746 0.71 -4.63 45.52
CA PRO A 746 0.44 -5.03 46.89
C PRO A 746 1.44 -4.40 47.86
N THR A 747 0.93 -3.75 48.90
CA THR A 747 1.72 -3.25 50.05
C THR A 747 1.64 -4.25 51.20
N PHE A 748 2.56 -4.19 52.18
CA PHE A 748 2.56 -5.14 53.31
C PHE A 748 2.84 -4.49 54.66
N THR A 749 2.37 -5.15 55.72
CA THR A 749 2.76 -4.90 57.11
C THR A 749 3.21 -6.21 57.78
N VAL A 750 4.03 -6.13 58.81
CA VAL A 750 4.58 -7.29 59.52
C VAL A 750 4.15 -7.30 60.98
N SER A 751 3.75 -8.47 61.47
CA SER A 751 3.46 -8.69 62.88
C SER A 751 4.18 -9.93 63.39
N ASN A 752 4.76 -9.87 64.59
CA ASN A 752 5.35 -11.06 65.20
C ASN A 752 4.27 -11.95 65.81
N SER A 753 4.48 -13.26 65.77
CA SER A 753 3.68 -14.22 66.52
C SER A 753 4.17 -14.34 67.97
N ALA A 754 3.36 -14.94 68.84
CA ALA A 754 3.79 -15.28 70.21
C ALA A 754 4.84 -16.42 70.24
N VAL A 755 5.04 -17.10 69.11
CA VAL A 755 5.99 -18.20 68.93
C VAL A 755 7.33 -17.67 68.43
N SER A 756 8.44 -18.07 69.06
CA SER A 756 9.78 -17.57 68.77
C SER A 756 10.37 -17.97 67.41
N THR A 757 9.57 -18.53 66.51
CA THR A 757 9.97 -18.97 65.16
C THR A 757 8.96 -18.57 64.08
N ILE A 758 7.92 -17.78 64.40
CA ILE A 758 6.87 -17.42 63.44
C ILE A 758 6.72 -15.91 63.34
N VAL A 759 6.59 -15.40 62.11
CA VAL A 759 6.28 -13.99 61.81
C VAL A 759 5.29 -13.92 60.64
N ASN A 760 4.31 -13.03 60.71
CA ASN A 760 3.26 -12.87 59.70
C ASN A 760 3.48 -11.63 58.84
N VAL A 761 3.32 -11.77 57.53
CA VAL A 761 3.33 -10.69 56.54
C VAL A 761 1.93 -10.55 55.96
N ASN A 762 1.29 -9.39 56.16
CA ASN A 762 -0.10 -9.14 55.73
C ASN A 762 -0.09 -8.18 54.53
N PHE A 763 -0.55 -8.64 53.37
CA PHE A 763 -0.67 -7.83 52.16
C PHE A 763 -2.00 -7.06 52.10
N SER A 764 -2.01 -5.90 51.43
CA SER A 764 -3.22 -5.07 51.24
C SER A 764 -4.31 -5.79 50.42
N GLU A 765 -3.91 -6.75 49.59
CA GLU A 765 -4.75 -7.48 48.65
C GLU A 765 -4.27 -8.91 48.43
N LYS A 766 -4.99 -9.69 47.60
CA LYS A 766 -4.67 -11.09 47.36
C LYS A 766 -3.42 -11.23 46.50
N VAL A 767 -2.52 -12.12 46.89
CA VAL A 767 -1.22 -12.34 46.20
C VAL A 767 -1.14 -13.69 45.52
N GLN A 768 -0.28 -13.78 44.49
CA GLN A 768 0.00 -15.02 43.80
C GLN A 768 0.73 -15.99 44.72
N LYS A 769 0.13 -17.18 44.90
CA LYS A 769 0.65 -18.23 45.79
C LYS A 769 2.10 -18.60 45.50
N ALA A 770 2.47 -18.75 44.23
CA ALA A 770 3.83 -19.15 43.83
C ALA A 770 4.90 -18.13 44.25
N ASP A 771 4.59 -16.84 44.17
CA ASP A 771 5.52 -15.77 44.57
C ASP A 771 5.50 -15.56 46.09
N ALA A 772 4.33 -15.67 46.73
CA ALA A 772 4.15 -15.52 48.18
C ALA A 772 4.75 -16.68 49.01
N GLU A 773 4.78 -17.89 48.47
CA GLU A 773 5.38 -19.06 49.14
C GLU A 773 6.87 -19.26 48.80
N ASN A 774 7.44 -18.40 47.96
CA ASN A 774 8.86 -18.44 47.63
C ASN A 774 9.69 -17.74 48.71
N ILE A 775 10.39 -18.52 49.53
CA ILE A 775 11.23 -18.02 50.63
C ILE A 775 12.29 -17.00 50.20
N ALA A 776 12.76 -17.02 48.93
CA ALA A 776 13.76 -16.09 48.43
C ALA A 776 13.25 -14.64 48.33
N ASN A 777 11.93 -14.44 48.37
CA ASN A 777 11.29 -13.13 48.33
C ASN A 777 11.29 -12.41 49.69
N TYR A 778 11.73 -13.08 50.76
CA TYR A 778 11.74 -12.56 52.13
C TYR A 778 13.16 -12.53 52.69
N SER A 779 13.58 -11.38 53.21
CA SER A 779 14.85 -11.27 53.95
C SER A 779 14.64 -10.58 55.29
N ILE A 780 15.17 -11.19 56.36
CA ILE A 780 15.00 -10.71 57.73
C ILE A 780 16.37 -10.51 58.37
N LYS A 781 16.64 -9.30 58.88
CA LYS A 781 17.93 -8.97 59.51
C LYS A 781 17.82 -7.94 60.63
N SER A 782 18.78 -7.93 61.53
CA SER A 782 19.01 -6.89 62.53
C SER A 782 20.49 -6.50 62.54
N GLY A 783 20.84 -5.37 61.92
CA GLY A 783 22.25 -5.01 61.70
C GLY A 783 22.99 -6.06 60.87
N ALA A 784 23.99 -6.72 61.47
CA ALA A 784 24.75 -7.81 60.86
C ALA A 784 24.16 -9.22 61.12
N VAL A 785 23.12 -9.33 61.96
CA VAL A 785 22.46 -10.59 62.28
C VAL A 785 21.41 -10.89 61.21
N VAL A 786 21.53 -12.02 60.51
CA VAL A 786 20.54 -12.52 59.55
C VAL A 786 19.68 -13.57 60.27
N LEU A 787 18.36 -13.49 60.11
CA LEU A 787 17.42 -14.49 60.58
C LEU A 787 16.89 -15.25 59.37
N ASN A 788 17.24 -16.52 59.23
CA ASN A 788 16.87 -17.30 58.05
C ASN A 788 15.39 -17.65 58.08
N VAL A 789 14.71 -17.46 56.94
CA VAL A 789 13.37 -17.97 56.68
C VAL A 789 13.51 -19.40 56.15
N THR A 790 12.86 -20.35 56.81
CA THR A 790 12.90 -21.79 56.49
C THR A 790 11.65 -22.26 55.75
N LYS A 791 10.53 -21.53 55.89
CA LYS A 791 9.26 -21.80 55.20
C LYS A 791 8.44 -20.52 55.07
N ALA A 792 7.67 -20.41 53.98
CA ALA A 792 6.61 -19.43 53.79
C ALA A 792 5.33 -20.18 53.39
N THR A 793 4.17 -19.78 53.92
CA THR A 793 2.87 -20.41 53.59
C THR A 793 1.80 -19.34 53.48
N LEU A 794 1.10 -19.30 52.33
CA LEU A 794 -0.02 -18.38 52.13
C LEU A 794 -1.27 -18.98 52.78
N LEU A 795 -1.91 -18.21 53.67
CA LEU A 795 -3.12 -18.64 54.37
C LEU A 795 -4.35 -18.58 53.45
N SER A 796 -5.46 -19.17 53.89
CA SER A 796 -6.68 -19.32 53.10
C SER A 796 -7.36 -18.00 52.72
N ASP A 797 -7.03 -16.90 53.39
CA ASP A 797 -7.50 -15.56 53.03
C ASP A 797 -6.86 -15.02 51.73
N GLY A 798 -5.76 -15.62 51.28
CA GLY A 798 -4.99 -15.21 50.11
C GLY A 798 -4.21 -13.92 50.29
N LYS A 799 -4.16 -13.33 51.50
CA LYS A 799 -3.52 -12.04 51.83
C LYS A 799 -2.42 -12.15 52.88
N THR A 800 -2.46 -13.16 53.76
CA THR A 800 -1.50 -13.30 54.85
C THR A 800 -0.53 -14.44 54.58
N VAL A 801 0.77 -14.16 54.67
CA VAL A 801 1.85 -15.15 54.58
C VAL A 801 2.46 -15.37 55.96
N GLU A 802 2.41 -16.61 56.42
CA GLU A 802 3.10 -17.05 57.63
C GLU A 802 4.53 -17.48 57.27
N LEU A 803 5.54 -16.83 57.86
CA LEU A 803 6.94 -17.20 57.71
C LEU A 803 7.42 -17.98 58.93
N THR A 804 8.01 -19.14 58.69
CA THR A 804 8.78 -19.89 59.70
C THR A 804 10.25 -19.49 59.64
N THR A 805 10.80 -19.02 60.75
CA THR A 805 12.19 -18.58 60.88
C THR A 805 12.99 -19.51 61.78
N GLU A 806 14.32 -19.34 61.80
CA GLU A 806 15.13 -19.81 62.92
C GLU A 806 14.69 -19.16 64.26
N GLN A 807 15.22 -19.67 65.37
CA GLN A 807 14.93 -19.15 66.71
C GLN A 807 15.24 -17.66 66.78
N GLN A 808 14.21 -16.87 67.07
CA GLN A 808 14.31 -15.43 67.21
C GLN A 808 15.06 -15.07 68.51
N ALA A 809 15.86 -14.01 68.44
CA ALA A 809 16.37 -13.33 69.62
C ALA A 809 15.46 -12.17 70.01
N GLY A 810 15.56 -11.70 71.25
CA GLY A 810 14.77 -10.59 71.81
C GLY A 810 15.16 -9.21 71.25
N ILE A 811 15.41 -9.11 69.94
CA ILE A 811 15.90 -7.93 69.22
C ILE A 811 14.91 -7.54 68.12
N THR A 812 14.95 -6.29 67.69
CA THR A 812 14.12 -5.83 66.56
C THR A 812 14.76 -6.24 65.23
N TYR A 813 14.01 -6.96 64.41
CA TYR A 813 14.36 -7.35 63.05
C TYR A 813 13.65 -6.46 62.03
N THR A 814 14.28 -6.24 60.88
CA THR A 814 13.73 -5.61 59.68
C THR A 814 13.45 -6.69 58.65
N VAL A 815 12.22 -6.75 58.16
CA VAL A 815 11.77 -7.60 57.06
C VAL A 815 11.73 -6.78 55.78
N LYS A 816 12.32 -7.31 54.73
CA LYS A 816 12.19 -6.80 53.37
C LYS A 816 11.50 -7.87 52.53
N VAL A 817 10.46 -7.46 51.80
CA VAL A 817 9.73 -8.31 50.85
C VAL A 817 10.04 -7.82 49.44
N SER A 818 10.25 -8.72 48.49
CA SER A 818 10.49 -8.35 47.09
C SER A 818 9.92 -9.40 46.14
N ASN A 819 9.48 -8.98 44.96
CA ASN A 819 9.00 -9.85 43.88
C ASN A 819 7.73 -10.66 44.22
N VAL A 820 6.90 -10.20 45.15
CA VAL A 820 5.57 -10.77 45.39
C VAL A 820 4.55 -10.02 44.54
N LYS A 821 3.83 -10.75 43.68
CA LYS A 821 2.79 -10.19 42.80
C LYS A 821 1.39 -10.35 43.39
N ASP A 822 0.50 -9.40 43.10
CA ASP A 822 -0.94 -9.60 43.22
C ASP A 822 -1.47 -10.55 42.12
N ILE A 823 -2.77 -10.83 42.13
CA ILE A 823 -3.41 -11.66 41.08
C ILE A 823 -3.32 -11.02 39.68
N ALA A 824 -3.30 -9.68 39.59
CA ALA A 824 -3.22 -8.93 38.33
C ALA A 824 -1.79 -8.83 37.74
N GLY A 825 -0.77 -9.21 38.52
CA GLY A 825 0.64 -9.21 38.12
C GLY A 825 1.46 -8.00 38.56
N ASN A 826 0.92 -7.08 39.36
CA ASN A 826 1.68 -5.94 39.88
C ASN A 826 2.61 -6.39 41.02
N VAL A 827 3.87 -5.95 40.99
CA VAL A 827 4.92 -6.38 41.94
C VAL A 827 5.02 -5.43 43.13
N ASN A 828 5.11 -5.96 44.35
CA ASN A 828 5.32 -5.17 45.57
C ASN A 828 6.58 -4.28 45.48
N ASP A 829 6.56 -3.10 46.12
CA ASP A 829 7.74 -2.22 46.17
C ASP A 829 8.93 -2.95 46.81
N SER A 830 9.91 -3.29 45.98
CA SER A 830 11.11 -4.03 46.37
C SER A 830 12.05 -3.27 47.31
N THR A 831 11.74 -2.01 47.66
CA THR A 831 12.48 -1.22 48.64
C THR A 831 11.76 -1.11 49.99
N ALA A 832 10.48 -1.48 50.06
CA ALA A 832 9.69 -1.40 51.27
C ALA A 832 10.18 -2.40 52.33
N THR A 833 10.24 -1.92 53.58
CA THR A 833 10.61 -2.71 54.75
C THR A 833 9.69 -2.43 55.91
N ASP A 834 9.49 -3.41 56.78
CA ASP A 834 8.82 -3.24 58.06
C ASP A 834 9.63 -3.93 59.18
N THR A 835 9.27 -3.71 60.44
CA THR A 835 10.04 -4.22 61.59
C THR A 835 9.19 -4.96 62.61
N PHE A 836 9.79 -5.92 63.30
CA PHE A 836 9.16 -6.63 64.43
C PHE A 836 10.17 -6.95 65.53
N LEU A 837 9.71 -7.09 66.79
CA LEU A 837 10.54 -7.50 67.93
C LEU A 837 10.49 -9.02 68.11
N GLY A 838 11.62 -9.71 68.02
CA GLY A 838 11.69 -11.16 68.20
C GLY A 838 11.44 -11.64 69.63
N VAL A 839 10.99 -12.89 69.80
CA VAL A 839 10.57 -13.48 71.09
C VAL A 839 11.53 -14.60 71.52
N THR A 840 11.85 -14.73 72.81
CA THR A 840 12.92 -15.65 73.30
C THR A 840 12.46 -16.91 74.04
N ALA A 841 11.20 -17.03 74.48
CA ALA A 841 10.49 -18.26 74.87
C ALA A 841 9.14 -17.90 75.54
N VAL A 842 8.14 -18.77 75.48
CA VAL A 842 6.92 -18.71 76.34
C VAL A 842 6.45 -20.11 76.74
N VAL A 843 5.97 -20.23 77.98
CA VAL A 843 5.27 -21.42 78.51
C VAL A 843 3.80 -21.32 78.08
N ASP A 844 3.32 -22.35 77.40
CA ASP A 844 1.94 -22.49 76.95
C ASP A 844 1.10 -23.21 78.02
N THR A 845 -0.05 -22.62 78.39
CA THR A 845 -0.96 -23.09 79.45
C THR A 845 -2.39 -23.29 78.95
N THR A 846 -2.67 -23.14 77.66
CA THR A 846 -3.99 -23.42 77.09
C THR A 846 -4.17 -24.93 76.93
N LYS A 847 -5.40 -25.43 77.09
CA LYS A 847 -5.68 -26.87 76.96
C LYS A 847 -6.35 -27.10 75.60
N PRO A 848 -5.95 -28.15 74.85
CA PRO A 848 -6.54 -28.41 73.55
C PRO A 848 -8.01 -28.83 73.72
N SER A 849 -8.88 -28.41 72.80
CA SER A 849 -10.28 -28.80 72.76
C SER A 849 -10.71 -29.15 71.33
N ILE A 850 -11.73 -30.00 71.17
CA ILE A 850 -12.22 -30.36 69.84
C ILE A 850 -12.96 -29.14 69.26
N ALA A 851 -12.46 -28.64 68.13
CA ALA A 851 -13.02 -27.50 67.40
C ALA A 851 -14.02 -27.93 66.33
N SER A 852 -13.73 -29.03 65.63
CA SER A 852 -14.59 -29.57 64.59
C SER A 852 -14.34 -31.06 64.35
N TYR A 853 -15.14 -31.67 63.49
CA TYR A 853 -14.92 -33.02 63.02
C TYR A 853 -15.15 -33.12 61.51
N VAL A 854 -14.63 -34.20 60.93
CA VAL A 854 -14.94 -34.66 59.58
C VAL A 854 -15.31 -36.13 59.65
N PHE A 855 -16.43 -36.51 59.04
CA PHE A 855 -16.77 -37.91 58.80
C PHE A 855 -16.35 -38.30 57.38
N GLU A 856 -15.57 -39.37 57.25
CA GLU A 856 -15.14 -39.93 55.97
C GLU A 856 -15.72 -41.33 55.82
N ASP A 857 -16.61 -41.47 54.84
CA ASP A 857 -17.16 -42.73 54.36
C ASP A 857 -16.16 -43.38 53.41
N VAL A 858 -15.33 -44.27 53.96
CA VAL A 858 -14.16 -44.81 53.27
C VAL A 858 -14.58 -45.84 52.22
N ASP A 859 -15.70 -46.53 52.44
CA ASP A 859 -16.21 -47.54 51.50
C ASP A 859 -17.31 -47.01 50.57
N ALA A 860 -17.63 -45.71 50.66
CA ALA A 860 -18.66 -45.02 49.90
C ALA A 860 -20.06 -45.66 50.07
N SER A 861 -20.31 -46.30 51.20
CA SER A 861 -21.58 -46.96 51.52
C SER A 861 -22.72 -46.00 51.84
N LYS A 862 -22.41 -44.71 52.01
CA LYS A 862 -23.35 -43.63 52.38
C LYS A 862 -24.05 -43.92 53.71
N SER A 863 -23.34 -44.60 54.61
CA SER A 863 -23.79 -45.01 55.94
C SER A 863 -22.59 -45.13 56.87
N ILE A 864 -22.80 -45.18 58.19
CA ILE A 864 -21.69 -45.40 59.12
C ILE A 864 -21.39 -46.90 59.22
N THR A 865 -20.25 -47.30 58.68
CA THR A 865 -19.83 -48.70 58.57
C THR A 865 -18.37 -48.90 59.03
N LYS A 866 -17.86 -50.12 58.83
CA LYS A 866 -16.53 -50.50 59.29
C LYS A 866 -15.46 -49.80 58.44
N ASN A 867 -14.41 -49.31 59.09
CA ASN A 867 -13.28 -48.58 58.54
C ASN A 867 -13.57 -47.12 58.17
N ASP A 868 -14.82 -46.66 58.26
CA ASP A 868 -15.11 -45.24 58.16
C ASP A 868 -14.39 -44.48 59.25
N GLN A 869 -14.10 -43.21 58.98
CA GLN A 869 -13.25 -42.41 59.86
C GLN A 869 -14.01 -41.21 60.40
N ILE A 870 -13.84 -40.98 61.70
CA ILE A 870 -14.19 -39.72 62.35
C ILE A 870 -12.88 -39.04 62.68
N LYS A 871 -12.60 -37.94 61.98
CA LYS A 871 -11.41 -37.12 62.21
C LYS A 871 -11.81 -35.96 63.09
N LEU A 872 -11.21 -35.89 64.27
CA LEU A 872 -11.46 -34.83 65.25
C LEU A 872 -10.34 -33.80 65.14
N GLN A 873 -10.72 -32.56 64.85
CA GLN A 873 -9.80 -31.44 64.72
C GLN A 873 -9.77 -30.67 66.03
N PHE A 874 -8.59 -30.58 66.65
CA PHE A 874 -8.35 -29.78 67.84
C PHE A 874 -7.97 -28.35 67.46
N ASP A 875 -8.32 -27.41 68.34
CA ASP A 875 -8.02 -25.97 68.23
C ASP A 875 -6.52 -25.64 68.27
N GLU A 876 -5.67 -26.58 68.71
CA GLU A 876 -4.22 -26.43 68.73
C GLU A 876 -3.47 -27.76 68.45
N SER A 877 -2.17 -27.65 68.18
CA SER A 877 -1.31 -28.80 67.83
C SER A 877 -1.08 -29.74 69.00
N LEU A 878 -1.11 -31.05 68.70
CA LEU A 878 -1.06 -32.11 69.69
C LEU A 878 0.30 -32.83 69.73
N ASN A 879 0.64 -33.35 70.90
CA ASN A 879 1.76 -34.25 71.16
C ASN A 879 1.25 -35.50 71.89
N VAL A 880 0.55 -36.36 71.14
CA VAL A 880 -0.16 -37.54 71.68
C VAL A 880 0.68 -38.80 71.51
N ASP A 881 0.75 -39.62 72.56
CA ASP A 881 1.23 -41.00 72.47
C ASP A 881 0.05 -41.91 72.11
N TYR A 882 -0.19 -42.09 70.81
CA TYR A 882 -1.31 -42.88 70.28
C TYR A 882 -1.31 -44.35 70.71
N THR A 883 -0.22 -44.88 71.27
CA THR A 883 -0.20 -46.24 71.83
C THR A 883 -0.99 -46.36 73.14
N LYS A 884 -1.28 -45.23 73.79
CA LYS A 884 -2.08 -45.14 75.01
C LYS A 884 -3.52 -44.71 74.78
N VAL A 885 -3.81 -44.12 73.62
CA VAL A 885 -5.16 -43.69 73.26
C VAL A 885 -6.04 -44.91 72.99
N THR A 886 -7.16 -44.97 73.68
CA THR A 886 -8.18 -46.02 73.62
C THR A 886 -9.56 -45.40 73.54
N TYR A 887 -10.60 -46.23 73.39
CA TYR A 887 -11.99 -45.76 73.43
C TYR A 887 -12.37 -45.09 74.77
N ALA A 888 -11.60 -45.31 75.84
CA ALA A 888 -11.86 -44.71 77.16
C ALA A 888 -11.51 -43.21 77.20
N ASP A 889 -10.69 -42.73 76.27
CA ASP A 889 -10.31 -41.32 76.12
C ASP A 889 -11.41 -40.47 75.49
N PHE A 890 -12.51 -41.10 75.06
CA PHE A 890 -13.64 -40.44 74.40
C PHE A 890 -14.96 -40.71 75.12
N LEU A 891 -15.88 -39.75 75.01
CA LEU A 891 -17.25 -39.85 75.48
C LEU A 891 -18.21 -39.68 74.30
N ILE A 892 -19.27 -40.48 74.29
CA ILE A 892 -20.40 -40.29 73.37
C ILE A 892 -21.61 -39.79 74.15
N ASN A 893 -22.26 -38.73 73.66
CA ASN A 893 -23.45 -38.11 74.24
C ASN A 893 -23.34 -37.86 75.75
N ALA A 894 -22.34 -37.04 76.14
CA ALA A 894 -22.16 -36.48 77.49
C ALA A 894 -22.36 -37.45 78.69
N GLY A 895 -22.02 -38.75 78.54
CA GLY A 895 -22.13 -39.67 79.69
C GLY A 895 -21.92 -41.17 79.46
N ALA A 896 -21.78 -41.68 78.22
CA ALA A 896 -21.56 -43.10 77.99
C ALA A 896 -20.10 -43.40 77.60
N THR A 897 -19.41 -44.23 78.38
CA THR A 897 -18.16 -44.89 77.97
C THR A 897 -18.53 -46.28 77.45
N SER A 898 -18.33 -46.58 76.16
CA SER A 898 -18.56 -47.94 75.66
C SER A 898 -17.73 -48.23 74.40
N ALA A 899 -16.86 -49.23 74.52
CA ALA A 899 -16.06 -49.81 73.42
C ALA A 899 -16.90 -50.27 72.22
N THR A 900 -18.21 -50.49 72.43
CA THR A 900 -19.13 -50.96 71.40
C THR A 900 -19.62 -49.85 70.47
N THR A 901 -19.46 -48.56 70.83
CA THR A 901 -20.01 -47.45 70.03
C THR A 901 -19.18 -47.17 68.78
N PHE A 902 -17.85 -47.14 68.88
CA PHE A 902 -16.97 -47.05 67.72
C PHE A 902 -16.78 -48.39 66.99
N GLY A 903 -17.38 -49.47 67.47
CA GLY A 903 -17.25 -50.82 66.92
C GLY A 903 -16.03 -51.58 67.46
N THR A 904 -16.11 -52.91 67.46
CA THR A 904 -15.04 -53.76 67.99
C THR A 904 -13.78 -53.64 67.12
N GLY A 905 -12.65 -53.33 67.73
CA GLY A 905 -11.37 -53.16 67.03
C GLY A 905 -11.16 -51.81 66.36
N ALA A 906 -11.91 -50.77 66.77
CA ALA A 906 -11.63 -49.39 66.37
C ALA A 906 -10.19 -48.98 66.72
N THR A 907 -9.57 -48.17 65.85
CA THR A 907 -8.19 -47.70 66.02
C THR A 907 -8.11 -46.18 66.09
N PHE A 908 -7.12 -45.68 66.82
CA PHE A 908 -6.90 -44.24 67.05
C PHE A 908 -5.50 -43.89 66.55
N ALA A 909 -5.40 -42.89 65.68
CA ALA A 909 -4.13 -42.51 65.06
C ALA A 909 -4.01 -41.00 64.89
N ALA A 910 -2.79 -40.54 64.66
CA ALA A 910 -2.54 -39.18 64.19
C ALA A 910 -3.20 -38.97 62.83
N GLY A 911 -3.79 -37.79 62.66
CA GLY A 911 -4.29 -37.32 61.38
C GLY A 911 -3.20 -36.77 60.46
N ALA A 912 -3.64 -36.15 59.38
CA ALA A 912 -2.75 -35.54 58.39
C ALA A 912 -2.06 -34.26 58.93
N THR A 913 -2.69 -33.60 59.91
CA THR A 913 -2.21 -32.39 60.56
C THR A 913 -1.85 -32.67 62.02
N ALA A 914 -0.98 -31.82 62.58
CA ALA A 914 -0.49 -31.99 63.96
C ALA A 914 -1.60 -31.84 65.03
N ASN A 915 -2.77 -31.32 64.68
CA ASN A 915 -3.91 -31.10 65.56
C ASN A 915 -5.10 -32.05 65.28
N GLU A 916 -4.90 -33.15 64.55
CA GLU A 916 -5.98 -34.05 64.17
C GLU A 916 -5.82 -35.44 64.81
N VAL A 917 -6.91 -35.97 65.36
CA VAL A 917 -7.02 -37.36 65.83
C VAL A 917 -8.02 -38.11 64.96
N VAL A 918 -7.58 -39.21 64.36
CA VAL A 918 -8.42 -40.04 63.48
C VAL A 918 -8.89 -41.27 64.23
N ILE A 919 -10.21 -41.41 64.34
CA ILE A 919 -10.89 -42.61 64.84
C ILE A 919 -11.32 -43.43 63.63
N THR A 920 -10.70 -44.58 63.39
CA THR A 920 -11.17 -45.54 62.38
C THR A 920 -12.11 -46.53 63.03
N LEU A 921 -13.35 -46.60 62.54
CA LEU A 921 -14.43 -47.40 63.11
C LEU A 921 -14.19 -48.90 62.94
N GLY A 922 -14.46 -49.65 64.01
CA GLY A 922 -14.30 -51.10 64.08
C GLY A 922 -15.47 -51.87 63.45
N THR A 923 -15.54 -53.18 63.68
CA THR A 923 -16.67 -53.98 63.22
C THR A 923 -17.96 -53.58 63.96
N THR A 924 -19.05 -53.40 63.20
CA THR A 924 -20.39 -53.04 63.69
C THR A 924 -20.37 -51.81 64.62
N PRO A 925 -19.98 -50.62 64.10
CA PRO A 925 -20.08 -49.40 64.88
C PRO A 925 -21.56 -49.11 65.19
N ALA A 926 -21.83 -48.64 66.41
CA ALA A 926 -23.17 -48.26 66.85
C ALA A 926 -23.37 -46.74 66.89
N ILE A 927 -22.35 -45.97 66.52
CA ILE A 927 -22.45 -44.51 66.40
C ILE A 927 -23.39 -44.12 65.25
N VAL A 928 -24.19 -43.08 65.45
CA VAL A 928 -25.16 -42.56 64.46
C VAL A 928 -24.97 -41.07 64.20
N PHE A 929 -25.54 -40.56 63.10
CA PHE A 929 -25.47 -39.15 62.65
C PHE A 929 -26.25 -38.12 63.52
N THR A 930 -26.31 -38.36 64.82
CA THR A 930 -26.81 -37.43 65.85
C THR A 930 -25.98 -37.49 67.13
N ASP A 931 -24.99 -38.37 67.19
CA ASP A 931 -24.18 -38.59 68.38
C ASP A 931 -23.13 -37.50 68.52
N ALA A 932 -22.97 -36.99 69.74
CA ALA A 932 -21.91 -36.07 70.10
C ALA A 932 -20.67 -36.81 70.60
N VAL A 933 -19.53 -36.62 69.93
CA VAL A 933 -18.22 -37.13 70.32
C VAL A 933 -17.48 -36.07 71.13
N ASP A 934 -16.91 -36.46 72.26
CA ASP A 934 -16.14 -35.59 73.15
C ASP A 934 -14.91 -36.33 73.70
N VAL A 935 -13.98 -35.61 74.33
CA VAL A 935 -12.89 -36.19 75.11
C VAL A 935 -13.33 -36.49 76.55
N ALA A 936 -12.83 -37.59 77.11
CA ALA A 936 -13.07 -37.94 78.50
C ALA A 936 -12.29 -37.01 79.46
N LEU A 937 -12.79 -36.81 80.69
CA LEU A 937 -12.13 -35.96 81.70
C LEU A 937 -10.69 -36.40 82.01
N VAL A 938 -10.44 -37.71 81.96
CA VAL A 938 -9.10 -38.29 82.00
C VAL A 938 -8.86 -38.88 80.61
N ASN A 939 -7.96 -38.25 79.86
CA ASN A 939 -7.59 -38.69 78.53
C ASN A 939 -6.07 -38.56 78.30
N ASP A 940 -5.56 -39.32 77.34
CA ASP A 940 -4.16 -39.32 76.91
C ASP A 940 -3.86 -38.31 75.77
N ILE A 941 -4.82 -37.47 75.40
CA ILE A 941 -4.69 -36.46 74.33
C ILE A 941 -4.11 -35.17 74.94
N LYS A 942 -2.91 -34.78 74.48
CA LYS A 942 -2.16 -33.63 75.03
C LYS A 942 -1.63 -32.73 73.92
N ASP A 943 -1.47 -31.44 74.21
CA ASP A 943 -0.77 -30.48 73.34
C ASP A 943 0.77 -30.61 73.42
N LEU A 944 1.49 -29.78 72.66
CA LEU A 944 2.96 -29.73 72.68
C LEU A 944 3.53 -29.31 74.05
N ALA A 945 2.77 -28.57 74.85
CA ALA A 945 3.15 -28.11 76.19
C ALA A 945 2.84 -29.15 77.30
N GLY A 946 2.12 -30.21 76.96
CA GLY A 946 1.73 -31.30 77.85
C GLY A 946 0.39 -31.09 78.56
N ASN A 947 -0.42 -30.09 78.20
CA ASN A 947 -1.74 -29.88 78.78
C ASN A 947 -2.74 -30.93 78.23
N ILE A 948 -3.58 -31.51 79.10
CA ILE A 948 -4.57 -32.55 78.73
C ILE A 948 -5.79 -31.89 78.09
N ALA A 949 -6.31 -32.52 77.03
CA ALA A 949 -7.46 -32.03 76.29
C ALA A 949 -8.70 -31.85 77.17
N GLN A 950 -9.43 -30.77 76.94
CA GLN A 950 -10.64 -30.41 77.67
C GLN A 950 -11.91 -30.71 76.87
N SER A 951 -13.00 -30.99 77.58
CA SER A 951 -14.31 -31.31 77.01
C SER A 951 -14.85 -30.18 76.15
N SER A 952 -15.22 -30.53 74.91
CA SER A 952 -15.87 -29.68 73.91
C SER A 952 -16.55 -30.64 72.90
N PRO A 953 -17.79 -31.07 73.16
CA PRO A 953 -18.45 -32.10 72.36
C PRO A 953 -18.79 -31.60 70.95
N VAL A 954 -18.59 -32.45 69.94
CA VAL A 954 -18.98 -32.21 68.54
C VAL A 954 -20.00 -33.25 68.06
N THR A 955 -21.13 -32.81 67.52
CA THR A 955 -22.19 -33.70 66.99
C THR A 955 -21.89 -34.14 65.58
N ILE A 956 -21.81 -35.45 65.35
CA ILE A 956 -21.68 -36.03 64.02
C ILE A 956 -23.03 -35.88 63.30
N VAL A 957 -23.03 -35.30 62.11
CA VAL A 957 -24.22 -35.05 61.27
C VAL A 957 -24.06 -35.73 59.92
N ASN A 958 -25.19 -36.08 59.29
CA ASN A 958 -25.18 -36.69 57.95
C ASN A 958 -24.65 -35.65 56.94
N PRO A 959 -23.61 -35.97 56.14
CA PRO A 959 -23.06 -35.06 55.15
C PRO A 959 -23.97 -34.84 53.91
N GLY A 960 -25.07 -35.59 53.79
CA GLY A 960 -26.05 -35.45 52.71
C GLY A 960 -26.75 -34.09 52.66
N VAL A 961 -27.14 -33.68 51.46
CA VAL A 961 -27.82 -32.41 51.19
C VAL A 961 -28.93 -32.65 50.15
N ALA A 962 -30.15 -32.19 50.46
CA ALA A 962 -31.36 -32.45 49.68
C ALA A 962 -31.29 -31.93 48.22
N PRO A 963 -31.81 -32.70 47.22
CA PRO A 963 -31.86 -32.28 45.81
C PRO A 963 -32.86 -31.16 45.54
N LYS A 964 -32.50 -30.21 44.67
CA LYS A 964 -33.30 -29.04 44.31
C LYS A 964 -33.73 -29.05 42.86
N ILE A 965 -34.99 -28.73 42.55
CA ILE A 965 -35.45 -28.59 41.16
C ILE A 965 -34.86 -27.31 40.58
N THR A 966 -34.13 -27.42 39.46
CA THR A 966 -33.51 -26.30 38.76
C THR A 966 -34.26 -25.92 37.50
N ASN A 967 -34.90 -26.89 36.83
CA ASN A 967 -35.57 -26.62 35.56
C ASN A 967 -36.83 -27.46 35.31
N PHE A 968 -37.71 -26.92 34.47
CA PHE A 968 -39.00 -27.49 34.10
C PHE A 968 -39.39 -27.13 32.65
N ASP A 969 -39.05 -28.00 31.68
CA ASP A 969 -39.17 -27.72 30.24
C ASP A 969 -40.30 -28.50 29.56
N TYR A 970 -41.03 -27.85 28.63
CA TYR A 970 -42.09 -28.46 27.82
C TYR A 970 -41.64 -28.86 26.41
N THR A 971 -42.24 -29.92 25.85
CA THR A 971 -42.09 -30.29 24.43
C THR A 971 -43.40 -30.82 23.85
N ASP A 972 -43.93 -30.10 22.84
CA ASP A 972 -45.03 -30.58 21.98
C ASP A 972 -44.50 -31.71 21.10
N THR A 973 -44.86 -32.93 21.47
CA THR A 973 -44.34 -34.13 20.83
C THR A 973 -45.29 -34.65 19.76
N ASN A 974 -46.56 -34.23 19.80
CA ASN A 974 -47.58 -34.70 18.86
C ASN A 974 -47.83 -33.70 17.70
N GLY A 975 -47.28 -32.49 17.78
CA GLY A 975 -47.31 -31.46 16.74
C GLY A 975 -48.68 -30.83 16.56
N SER A 976 -49.54 -30.87 17.58
CA SER A 976 -50.87 -30.26 17.55
C SER A 976 -50.82 -28.74 17.63
N GLY A 977 -49.70 -28.18 18.09
CA GLY A 977 -49.53 -26.77 18.38
C GLY A 977 -50.21 -26.32 19.68
N ALA A 978 -50.74 -27.26 20.47
CA ALA A 978 -51.29 -27.03 21.79
C ALA A 978 -50.49 -27.79 22.86
N VAL A 979 -50.71 -27.46 24.14
CA VAL A 979 -50.12 -28.19 25.28
C VAL A 979 -51.13 -29.22 25.74
N ASP A 980 -51.02 -30.46 25.27
CA ASP A 980 -52.06 -31.47 25.42
C ASP A 980 -51.52 -32.91 25.65
N GLU A 981 -52.27 -33.93 25.22
CA GLU A 981 -52.04 -35.32 25.58
C GLU A 981 -50.80 -35.90 24.87
N ASN A 982 -49.97 -36.65 25.61
CA ASN A 982 -48.73 -37.29 25.17
C ASN A 982 -47.52 -36.34 25.04
N ASP A 983 -47.69 -35.07 25.37
CA ASP A 983 -46.56 -34.15 25.46
C ASP A 983 -45.71 -34.38 26.69
N LEU A 984 -44.45 -33.94 26.61
CA LEU A 984 -43.45 -34.23 27.63
C LEU A 984 -43.10 -32.98 28.42
N VAL A 985 -42.89 -33.18 29.71
CA VAL A 985 -42.35 -32.17 30.61
C VAL A 985 -41.18 -32.74 31.40
N VAL A 986 -40.01 -32.10 31.33
CA VAL A 986 -38.78 -32.59 31.97
C VAL A 986 -38.46 -31.76 33.20
N ILE A 987 -38.40 -32.41 34.38
CA ILE A 987 -38.00 -31.84 35.67
C ILE A 987 -36.53 -32.17 35.91
N THR A 988 -35.69 -31.16 36.08
CA THR A 988 -34.23 -31.33 36.30
C THR A 988 -33.83 -30.89 37.70
N TYR A 989 -32.90 -31.63 38.31
CA TYR A 989 -32.36 -31.39 39.64
C TYR A 989 -30.89 -30.91 39.63
N ASP A 990 -30.50 -30.16 40.66
CA ASP A 990 -29.15 -29.61 40.86
C ASP A 990 -28.08 -30.67 41.18
N ARG A 991 -28.51 -31.90 41.50
CA ARG A 991 -27.64 -33.00 41.87
C ARG A 991 -28.25 -34.35 41.49
N THR A 992 -27.43 -35.39 41.60
CA THR A 992 -27.89 -36.77 41.46
C THR A 992 -29.00 -37.06 42.46
N ILE A 993 -30.11 -37.57 41.96
CA ILE A 993 -31.24 -37.99 42.78
C ILE A 993 -31.29 -39.51 42.92
N VAL A 994 -31.71 -39.98 44.07
CA VAL A 994 -32.21 -41.33 44.29
C VAL A 994 -33.72 -41.20 44.45
N ALA A 995 -34.47 -41.67 43.45
CA ALA A 995 -35.91 -41.60 43.43
C ALA A 995 -36.50 -43.02 43.49
N GLY A 996 -37.49 -43.21 44.37
CA GLY A 996 -38.32 -44.41 44.40
C GLY A 996 -39.38 -44.40 43.28
N THR A 997 -40.55 -44.97 43.53
CA THR A 997 -41.72 -44.78 42.65
C THR A 997 -42.17 -43.33 42.75
N VAL A 998 -41.99 -42.57 41.66
CA VAL A 998 -42.40 -41.17 41.57
C VAL A 998 -43.87 -41.10 41.17
N VAL A 999 -44.66 -40.30 41.90
CA VAL A 999 -46.08 -40.09 41.67
C VAL A 999 -46.41 -38.60 41.70
N VAL A 1000 -47.57 -38.22 41.15
CA VAL A 1000 -48.05 -36.83 41.17
C VAL A 1000 -48.05 -36.21 42.58
N GLY A 1001 -48.26 -37.02 43.62
CA GLY A 1001 -48.26 -36.57 45.02
C GLY A 1001 -46.90 -36.16 45.59
N ASP A 1002 -45.82 -36.45 44.86
CA ASP A 1002 -44.46 -36.00 45.19
C ASP A 1002 -44.25 -34.52 44.81
N PHE A 1003 -45.13 -33.95 43.98
CA PHE A 1003 -45.05 -32.58 43.51
C PHE A 1003 -46.27 -31.75 43.94
N THR A 1004 -46.06 -30.45 44.14
CA THR A 1004 -47.15 -29.45 44.18
C THR A 1004 -47.05 -28.54 42.97
N PHE A 1005 -48.16 -28.41 42.26
CA PHE A 1005 -48.28 -27.62 41.03
C PHE A 1005 -49.03 -26.30 41.30
N GLY A 1006 -48.54 -25.22 40.70
CA GLY A 1006 -49.10 -23.88 40.77
C GLY A 1006 -50.38 -23.72 39.93
N ALA A 1007 -51.05 -22.58 40.09
CA ALA A 1007 -52.31 -22.30 39.40
C ALA A 1007 -52.12 -22.35 37.86
N GLY A 1008 -53.00 -23.08 37.17
CA GLY A 1008 -52.97 -23.22 35.71
C GLY A 1008 -52.32 -24.50 35.18
N ILE A 1009 -51.73 -25.34 36.03
CA ILE A 1009 -51.31 -26.70 35.68
C ILE A 1009 -52.23 -27.70 36.37
N THR A 1010 -52.92 -28.51 35.58
CA THR A 1010 -53.54 -29.74 36.08
C THR A 1010 -52.83 -30.89 35.37
N PRO A 1011 -51.93 -31.64 36.02
CA PRO A 1011 -51.19 -32.73 35.37
C PRO A 1011 -52.05 -33.97 35.10
N GLY A 1012 -53.33 -33.97 35.49
CA GLY A 1012 -54.29 -35.04 35.20
C GLY A 1012 -53.78 -36.42 35.62
N ASN A 1013 -53.83 -37.36 34.69
CA ASN A 1013 -53.35 -38.74 34.79
C ASN A 1013 -51.90 -38.91 34.28
N ALA A 1014 -51.06 -37.87 34.36
CA ALA A 1014 -49.67 -37.92 33.92
C ALA A 1014 -48.87 -39.05 34.58
N THR A 1015 -47.90 -39.57 33.84
CA THR A 1015 -46.95 -40.59 34.32
C THR A 1015 -45.57 -39.99 34.54
N TYR A 1016 -44.81 -40.53 35.49
CA TYR A 1016 -43.51 -39.99 35.91
C TYR A 1016 -42.45 -41.08 35.87
N ALA A 1017 -41.30 -40.76 35.29
CA ALA A 1017 -40.16 -41.67 35.24
C ALA A 1017 -38.86 -40.92 35.47
N LYS A 1018 -37.96 -41.49 36.29
CA LYS A 1018 -36.57 -41.02 36.35
C LYS A 1018 -35.88 -41.38 35.03
N THR A 1019 -35.54 -40.37 34.24
CA THR A 1019 -34.97 -40.52 32.89
C THR A 1019 -33.47 -40.27 32.85
N SER A 1020 -32.90 -39.62 33.88
CA SER A 1020 -31.46 -39.42 34.05
C SER A 1020 -31.05 -39.45 35.52
N VAL A 1021 -29.76 -39.37 35.81
CA VAL A 1021 -29.20 -39.32 37.18
C VAL A 1021 -29.80 -38.17 38.01
N ASN A 1022 -30.24 -37.09 37.37
CA ASN A 1022 -30.83 -35.90 37.97
C ASN A 1022 -32.12 -35.43 37.28
N GLN A 1023 -32.82 -36.27 36.52
CA GLN A 1023 -34.04 -35.86 35.81
C GLN A 1023 -35.20 -36.80 36.01
N ILE A 1024 -36.40 -36.22 36.07
CA ILE A 1024 -37.69 -36.90 36.04
C ILE A 1024 -38.47 -36.35 34.85
N THR A 1025 -38.92 -37.22 33.96
CA THR A 1025 -39.82 -36.83 32.87
C THR A 1025 -41.26 -37.16 33.27
N MET A 1026 -42.12 -36.17 33.11
CA MET A 1026 -43.57 -36.24 33.22
C MET A 1026 -44.18 -36.29 31.82
N THR A 1027 -44.94 -37.34 31.51
CA THR A 1027 -45.71 -37.42 30.25
C THR A 1027 -47.17 -37.08 30.54
N LEU A 1028 -47.70 -36.05 29.85
CA LEU A 1028 -49.07 -35.55 30.03
C LEU A 1028 -50.11 -36.55 29.51
N GLY A 1029 -51.20 -36.72 30.25
CA GLY A 1029 -52.35 -37.55 29.85
C GLY A 1029 -53.59 -36.76 29.47
N ASP A 1030 -54.66 -37.44 29.04
CA ASP A 1030 -55.84 -36.92 28.34
C ASP A 1030 -56.69 -35.94 29.18
N THR A 1031 -56.43 -35.85 30.48
CA THR A 1031 -57.08 -34.94 31.42
C THR A 1031 -56.17 -33.81 31.89
N SER A 1032 -54.98 -33.70 31.30
CA SER A 1032 -54.02 -32.65 31.61
C SER A 1032 -54.45 -31.35 30.96
N ALA A 1033 -54.38 -30.25 31.69
CA ALA A 1033 -54.69 -28.93 31.18
C ALA A 1033 -53.62 -27.94 31.63
N ILE A 1034 -52.96 -27.30 30.67
CA ILE A 1034 -51.99 -26.22 30.88
C ILE A 1034 -52.45 -25.02 30.07
N ALA A 1035 -52.79 -23.91 30.75
CA ALA A 1035 -53.29 -22.71 30.08
C ALA A 1035 -52.15 -21.93 29.38
N TRP A 1036 -52.34 -21.56 28.11
CA TRP A 1036 -51.39 -20.77 27.33
C TRP A 1036 -51.11 -19.42 28.00
N GLY A 1037 -49.84 -19.16 28.33
CA GLY A 1037 -49.39 -17.93 29.00
C GLY A 1037 -49.46 -17.91 30.53
N ALA A 1038 -49.80 -19.02 31.20
CA ALA A 1038 -49.75 -19.10 32.66
C ALA A 1038 -48.29 -19.23 33.18
N THR A 1039 -47.89 -18.42 34.16
CA THR A 1039 -46.67 -18.64 34.96
C THR A 1039 -46.89 -19.84 35.88
N ALA A 1040 -46.56 -21.01 35.35
CA ALA A 1040 -46.90 -22.29 35.92
C ALA A 1040 -45.74 -22.78 36.80
N THR A 1041 -45.97 -23.02 38.10
CA THR A 1041 -44.89 -23.39 39.04
C THR A 1041 -44.94 -24.86 39.49
N ILE A 1042 -43.79 -25.50 39.68
CA ILE A 1042 -43.71 -26.85 40.28
C ILE A 1042 -42.73 -26.84 41.45
N ASN A 1043 -43.13 -27.45 42.57
CA ASN A 1043 -42.25 -27.67 43.72
C ASN A 1043 -42.30 -29.14 44.14
N GLU A 1044 -41.18 -29.64 44.68
CA GLU A 1044 -41.17 -30.92 45.35
C GLU A 1044 -41.82 -30.81 46.73
N LYS A 1045 -42.62 -31.81 47.11
CA LYS A 1045 -43.23 -31.88 48.42
C LYS A 1045 -42.26 -32.47 49.43
N ALA A 1046 -42.33 -32.03 50.68
CA ALA A 1046 -41.52 -32.57 51.79
C ALA A 1046 -41.66 -34.09 52.03
N THR A 1047 -42.68 -34.73 51.45
CA THR A 1047 -42.94 -36.16 51.55
C THR A 1047 -42.53 -36.92 50.28
N ALA A 1048 -41.85 -36.26 49.33
CA ALA A 1048 -41.46 -36.86 48.08
C ALA A 1048 -40.43 -37.97 48.31
N ASN A 1049 -40.54 -39.04 47.52
CA ASN A 1049 -39.60 -40.16 47.57
C ASN A 1049 -38.32 -39.88 46.76
N ILE A 1050 -37.84 -38.64 46.79
CA ILE A 1050 -36.69 -38.16 46.02
C ILE A 1050 -35.67 -37.63 47.03
N THR A 1051 -34.51 -38.26 47.04
CA THR A 1051 -33.43 -38.01 48.02
C THR A 1051 -32.12 -37.86 47.29
N ASP A 1052 -31.10 -37.37 47.98
CA ASP A 1052 -29.73 -37.51 47.49
C ASP A 1052 -29.18 -38.93 47.74
N GLU A 1053 -27.93 -39.16 47.39
CA GLU A 1053 -27.25 -40.44 47.60
C GLU A 1053 -27.04 -40.80 49.09
N TRP A 1054 -27.20 -39.85 50.01
CA TRP A 1054 -27.10 -40.04 51.46
C TRP A 1054 -28.48 -40.18 52.14
N GLY A 1055 -29.55 -40.29 51.34
CA GLY A 1055 -30.93 -40.46 51.81
C GLY A 1055 -31.56 -39.18 52.36
N VAL A 1056 -30.95 -38.02 52.10
CA VAL A 1056 -31.47 -36.72 52.51
C VAL A 1056 -32.44 -36.22 51.43
N GLY A 1057 -33.73 -36.24 51.77
CA GLY A 1057 -34.81 -35.68 50.95
C GLY A 1057 -35.12 -34.23 51.34
N GLN A 1058 -35.89 -33.55 50.50
CA GLN A 1058 -36.33 -32.19 50.78
C GLN A 1058 -37.28 -32.15 51.98
N GLY A 1059 -37.00 -31.31 52.97
CA GLY A 1059 -37.83 -31.17 54.18
C GLY A 1059 -38.97 -30.16 54.05
N ALA A 1060 -38.89 -29.21 53.09
CA ALA A 1060 -39.90 -28.21 52.77
C ALA A 1060 -39.84 -27.88 51.26
N ALA A 1061 -40.94 -27.37 50.70
CA ALA A 1061 -41.02 -27.05 49.27
C ALA A 1061 -39.92 -26.06 48.87
N ASP A 1062 -39.09 -26.45 47.90
CA ASP A 1062 -38.08 -25.58 47.30
C ASP A 1062 -38.74 -24.55 46.39
N GLY A 1063 -38.05 -23.43 46.16
CA GLY A 1063 -38.59 -22.27 45.47
C GLY A 1063 -39.25 -22.58 44.11
N THR A 1064 -40.28 -21.79 43.80
CA THR A 1064 -41.08 -21.86 42.56
C THR A 1064 -40.24 -21.72 41.29
N THR A 1065 -40.26 -22.73 40.42
CA THR A 1065 -39.69 -22.68 39.06
C THR A 1065 -40.79 -22.59 38.02
N THR A 1066 -40.66 -21.70 37.02
CA THR A 1066 -41.67 -21.45 35.98
C THR A 1066 -41.43 -22.27 34.71
N LEU A 1067 -42.52 -22.78 34.11
CA LEU A 1067 -42.47 -23.56 32.85
C LEU A 1067 -41.79 -22.79 31.70
N LEU A 1068 -40.79 -23.40 31.07
CA LEU A 1068 -40.13 -22.89 29.86
C LEU A 1068 -40.70 -23.57 28.60
N LYS A 1069 -40.99 -22.79 27.56
CA LYS A 1069 -41.60 -23.24 26.29
C LYS A 1069 -40.59 -23.91 25.35
N SER A 1070 -41.11 -24.54 24.29
CA SER A 1070 -40.36 -25.26 23.24
C SER A 1070 -39.30 -24.36 22.56
N ALA A 1071 -38.26 -24.98 22.00
CA ALA A 1071 -37.12 -24.29 21.37
C ALA A 1071 -37.33 -23.90 19.88
N ASP A 1072 -38.56 -23.96 19.37
CA ASP A 1072 -38.83 -23.55 17.97
C ASP A 1072 -38.74 -22.03 17.81
N THR A 1073 -37.88 -21.58 16.90
CA THR A 1073 -37.60 -20.16 16.63
C THR A 1073 -37.96 -19.74 15.20
N THR A 1074 -38.61 -20.61 14.41
CA THR A 1074 -38.94 -20.28 13.02
C THR A 1074 -40.28 -19.56 12.92
N ASN A 1075 -40.32 -18.45 12.18
CA ASN A 1075 -41.57 -17.72 11.98
C ASN A 1075 -42.45 -18.41 10.93
N PRO A 1076 -43.77 -18.56 11.18
CA PRO A 1076 -44.69 -19.06 10.18
C PRO A 1076 -44.73 -18.13 8.95
N THR A 1077 -44.66 -18.69 7.74
CA THR A 1077 -44.62 -17.94 6.46
C THR A 1077 -45.80 -18.30 5.56
N ILE A 1078 -46.16 -17.41 4.63
CA ILE A 1078 -47.20 -17.68 3.63
C ILE A 1078 -46.68 -18.71 2.62
N SER A 1079 -47.32 -19.87 2.56
CA SER A 1079 -47.04 -20.92 1.59
C SER A 1079 -47.79 -20.69 0.28
N SER A 1080 -49.07 -20.34 0.33
CA SER A 1080 -49.87 -20.03 -0.86
C SER A 1080 -51.09 -19.16 -0.54
N VAL A 1081 -51.54 -18.37 -1.52
CA VAL A 1081 -52.77 -17.58 -1.41
C VAL A 1081 -53.66 -17.84 -2.62
N THR A 1082 -54.91 -18.16 -2.35
CA THR A 1082 -55.91 -18.48 -3.37
C THR A 1082 -57.13 -17.58 -3.20
N PHE A 1083 -57.57 -16.96 -4.27
CA PHE A 1083 -58.84 -16.24 -4.34
C PHE A 1083 -59.87 -17.09 -5.09
N ASN A 1084 -61.00 -17.35 -4.45
CA ASN A 1084 -62.05 -18.19 -4.98
C ASN A 1084 -63.15 -17.30 -5.62
N ASP A 1085 -63.01 -17.10 -6.93
CA ASP A 1085 -63.86 -16.23 -7.76
C ASP A 1085 -65.06 -17.03 -8.27
N THR A 1086 -66.21 -16.82 -7.62
CA THR A 1086 -67.38 -17.69 -7.83
C THR A 1086 -68.15 -17.34 -9.10
N ASP A 1087 -68.07 -16.09 -9.57
CA ASP A 1087 -68.76 -15.64 -10.79
C ASP A 1087 -67.85 -15.46 -12.01
N ALA A 1088 -66.54 -15.63 -11.81
CA ALA A 1088 -65.46 -15.66 -12.80
C ALA A 1088 -65.25 -14.34 -13.55
N ASP A 1089 -65.64 -13.21 -12.96
CA ASP A 1089 -65.44 -11.88 -13.56
C ASP A 1089 -64.05 -11.27 -13.25
N LYS A 1090 -63.28 -11.92 -12.36
CA LYS A 1090 -61.96 -11.54 -11.86
C LYS A 1090 -61.94 -10.27 -11.02
N VAL A 1091 -63.04 -9.93 -10.38
CA VAL A 1091 -63.18 -8.86 -9.41
C VAL A 1091 -63.47 -9.48 -8.05
N MET A 1092 -62.85 -8.97 -6.99
CA MET A 1092 -63.11 -9.45 -5.64
C MET A 1092 -64.45 -8.90 -5.15
N ASP A 1093 -65.48 -9.75 -5.19
CA ASP A 1093 -66.85 -9.40 -4.85
C ASP A 1093 -67.23 -9.83 -3.41
N ALA A 1094 -68.23 -9.15 -2.86
CA ALA A 1094 -68.71 -9.42 -1.52
C ALA A 1094 -69.31 -10.84 -1.41
N GLY A 1095 -68.83 -11.64 -0.46
CA GLY A 1095 -69.21 -13.03 -0.22
C GLY A 1095 -68.22 -14.07 -0.77
N GLU A 1096 -67.20 -13.64 -1.50
CA GLU A 1096 -66.12 -14.51 -1.98
C GLU A 1096 -65.02 -14.70 -0.92
N THR A 1097 -64.07 -15.62 -1.15
CA THR A 1097 -63.07 -15.97 -0.12
C THR A 1097 -61.64 -15.91 -0.63
N VAL A 1098 -60.75 -15.52 0.28
CA VAL A 1098 -59.29 -15.60 0.13
C VAL A 1098 -58.76 -16.60 1.15
N VAL A 1099 -58.18 -17.70 0.66
CA VAL A 1099 -57.60 -18.76 1.48
C VAL A 1099 -56.09 -18.63 1.47
N ILE A 1100 -55.50 -18.53 2.66
CA ILE A 1100 -54.07 -18.39 2.89
C ILE A 1100 -53.60 -19.65 3.61
N VAL A 1101 -52.61 -20.33 3.04
CA VAL A 1101 -51.98 -21.50 3.66
C VAL A 1101 -50.62 -21.09 4.19
N MET A 1102 -50.35 -21.41 5.45
CA MET A 1102 -49.13 -21.11 6.19
C MET A 1102 -48.16 -22.30 6.16
N SER A 1103 -46.87 -22.04 6.39
CA SER A 1103 -45.81 -23.05 6.44
C SER A 1103 -45.96 -24.06 7.58
N GLU A 1104 -46.69 -23.69 8.62
CA GLU A 1104 -46.95 -24.49 9.83
C GLU A 1104 -48.25 -24.05 10.51
N ALA A 1105 -48.67 -24.79 11.52
CA ALA A 1105 -49.90 -24.50 12.24
C ALA A 1105 -49.80 -23.18 13.01
N VAL A 1106 -50.81 -22.33 12.87
CA VAL A 1106 -50.88 -21.03 13.52
C VAL A 1106 -52.16 -20.90 14.32
N HIS A 1107 -52.17 -19.97 15.27
CA HIS A 1107 -53.33 -19.61 16.06
C HIS A 1107 -53.50 -18.10 16.14
N GLU A 1108 -54.74 -17.67 16.42
CA GLU A 1108 -55.06 -16.28 16.69
C GLU A 1108 -54.64 -15.93 18.12
N ASN A 1109 -53.71 -14.99 18.25
CA ASN A 1109 -53.20 -14.52 19.54
C ASN A 1109 -54.01 -13.32 20.08
N ALA A 1110 -54.56 -12.49 19.19
CA ALA A 1110 -55.41 -11.35 19.51
C ALA A 1110 -56.34 -11.05 18.33
N THR A 1111 -57.48 -10.38 18.58
CA THR A 1111 -58.45 -10.02 17.54
C THR A 1111 -57.79 -9.30 16.37
N PHE A 1112 -57.97 -9.82 15.14
CA PHE A 1112 -57.37 -9.25 13.93
C PHE A 1112 -57.67 -7.75 13.77
N ALA A 1113 -56.63 -6.96 13.54
CA ALA A 1113 -56.72 -5.51 13.37
C ALA A 1113 -56.86 -5.11 11.91
N ALA A 1114 -57.49 -3.95 11.65
CA ALA A 1114 -57.58 -3.37 10.32
C ALA A 1114 -56.18 -3.15 9.74
N GLY A 1115 -55.95 -3.68 8.54
CA GLY A 1115 -54.67 -3.64 7.85
C GLY A 1115 -53.66 -4.71 8.29
N ASP A 1116 -54.04 -5.73 9.07
CA ASP A 1116 -53.20 -6.92 9.29
C ASP A 1116 -52.98 -7.71 7.97
N PHE A 1117 -54.00 -7.74 7.12
CA PHE A 1117 -53.98 -8.34 5.78
C PHE A 1117 -53.93 -7.23 4.73
N VAL A 1118 -53.07 -7.33 3.71
CA VAL A 1118 -52.90 -6.27 2.70
C VAL A 1118 -52.84 -6.86 1.29
N LEU A 1119 -53.68 -6.32 0.40
CA LEU A 1119 -53.58 -6.56 -1.04
C LEU A 1119 -52.76 -5.46 -1.71
N TYR A 1120 -51.97 -5.85 -2.69
CA TYR A 1120 -51.19 -4.93 -3.51
C TYR A 1120 -51.58 -5.09 -4.97
N ASN A 1121 -51.87 -3.99 -5.66
CA ASN A 1121 -52.05 -3.96 -7.11
C ASN A 1121 -50.92 -3.11 -7.72
N GLY A 1122 -49.86 -3.78 -8.15
CA GLY A 1122 -48.59 -3.10 -8.41
C GLY A 1122 -48.01 -2.50 -7.12
N ALA A 1123 -47.73 -1.20 -7.10
CA ALA A 1123 -47.17 -0.51 -5.94
C ALA A 1123 -48.21 0.08 -4.97
N THR A 1124 -49.51 -0.02 -5.30
CA THR A 1124 -50.59 0.52 -4.47
C THR A 1124 -51.01 -0.51 -3.42
N ALA A 1125 -51.02 -0.13 -2.15
CA ALA A 1125 -51.42 -0.98 -1.03
C ALA A 1125 -52.88 -0.71 -0.65
N ASN A 1126 -53.68 -1.76 -0.65
CA ASN A 1126 -55.08 -1.78 -0.24
C ASN A 1126 -55.20 -2.67 1.01
N PRO A 1127 -55.10 -2.10 2.22
CA PRO A 1127 -55.25 -2.87 3.45
C PRO A 1127 -56.67 -3.42 3.56
N TYR A 1128 -56.81 -4.61 4.13
CA TYR A 1128 -58.10 -5.15 4.53
C TYR A 1128 -58.62 -4.27 5.67
N GLU A 1129 -59.67 -3.51 5.39
CA GLU A 1129 -60.15 -2.48 6.31
C GLU A 1129 -60.89 -3.06 7.52
N GLY A 1130 -61.22 -4.35 7.50
CA GLY A 1130 -61.81 -5.12 8.61
C GLY A 1130 -62.84 -4.34 9.44
N LYS A 1131 -64.13 -4.53 9.19
CA LYS A 1131 -65.22 -4.02 10.05
C LYS A 1131 -65.23 -2.49 10.28
N GLY A 1132 -65.26 -1.71 9.21
CA GLY A 1132 -65.51 -0.26 9.26
C GLY A 1132 -66.94 0.19 9.67
N GLY A 1133 -67.85 -0.71 10.07
CA GLY A 1133 -69.23 -0.37 10.42
C GLY A 1133 -69.86 -1.31 11.45
N THR A 1134 -70.40 -0.75 12.53
CA THR A 1134 -71.22 -1.37 13.61
C THR A 1134 -71.43 -2.90 13.56
N ALA A 1135 -70.56 -3.64 14.26
CA ALA A 1135 -70.77 -4.79 15.16
C ALA A 1135 -71.76 -5.95 14.88
N THR A 1136 -72.44 -6.10 13.74
CA THR A 1136 -73.38 -7.25 13.55
C THR A 1136 -73.12 -8.23 12.40
N ASP A 1137 -72.00 -8.13 11.68
CA ASP A 1137 -71.54 -9.27 10.85
C ASP A 1137 -70.55 -10.15 11.63
N GLY A 1138 -70.68 -11.47 11.46
CA GLY A 1138 -69.90 -12.53 12.12
C GLY A 1138 -68.48 -12.65 11.55
N ASP A 1139 -67.64 -13.49 12.17
CA ASP A 1139 -66.20 -13.58 11.88
C ASP A 1139 -65.90 -13.87 10.41
N ASP A 1140 -65.37 -12.85 9.73
CA ASP A 1140 -64.95 -12.94 8.34
C ASP A 1140 -63.56 -13.59 8.19
N VAL A 1141 -62.90 -14.02 9.27
CA VAL A 1141 -61.59 -14.68 9.27
C VAL A 1141 -61.57 -15.92 10.17
N GLU A 1142 -61.31 -17.09 9.60
CA GLU A 1142 -61.23 -18.38 10.32
C GLU A 1142 -59.81 -18.96 10.26
N VAL A 1143 -59.26 -19.38 11.40
CA VAL A 1143 -57.96 -20.07 11.51
C VAL A 1143 -58.18 -21.53 11.88
N SER A 1144 -57.69 -22.44 11.05
CA SER A 1144 -57.77 -23.88 11.29
C SER A 1144 -56.46 -24.55 10.89
N GLY A 1145 -55.67 -24.95 11.90
CA GLY A 1145 -54.34 -25.51 11.70
C GLY A 1145 -53.42 -24.51 11.00
N ASN A 1146 -52.91 -24.85 9.81
CA ASN A 1146 -52.07 -23.96 9.02
C ASN A 1146 -52.85 -23.17 7.96
N VAL A 1147 -54.19 -23.12 8.03
CA VAL A 1147 -55.02 -22.44 7.03
C VAL A 1147 -55.77 -21.27 7.65
N ILE A 1148 -55.71 -20.12 6.99
CA ILE A 1148 -56.49 -18.91 7.30
C ILE A 1148 -57.45 -18.65 6.13
N THR A 1149 -58.74 -18.57 6.42
CA THR A 1149 -59.77 -18.28 5.40
C THR A 1149 -60.41 -16.94 5.69
N ILE A 1150 -60.36 -16.01 4.73
CA ILE A 1150 -60.98 -14.68 4.80
C ILE A 1150 -62.19 -14.64 3.87
N THR A 1151 -63.34 -14.20 4.36
CA THR A 1151 -64.55 -13.94 3.56
C THR A 1151 -64.67 -12.44 3.30
N ILE A 1152 -64.83 -12.02 2.04
CA ILE A 1152 -64.79 -10.61 1.64
C ILE A 1152 -66.14 -9.94 1.93
N GLY A 1153 -66.17 -8.95 2.81
CA GLY A 1153 -67.36 -8.14 3.09
C GLY A 1153 -67.51 -6.94 2.15
N ALA A 1154 -68.76 -6.46 1.99
CA ALA A 1154 -69.11 -5.38 1.06
C ALA A 1154 -68.48 -4.00 1.39
N LEU A 1155 -67.88 -3.84 2.57
CA LEU A 1155 -67.27 -2.59 3.04
C LEU A 1155 -65.78 -2.73 3.37
N ASP A 1156 -65.15 -3.88 3.10
CA ASP A 1156 -63.80 -4.21 3.60
C ASP A 1156 -62.65 -3.63 2.78
N GLY A 1157 -62.91 -2.65 1.92
CA GLY A 1157 -61.91 -1.99 1.09
C GLY A 1157 -61.39 -2.83 -0.09
N TRP A 1158 -61.63 -4.15 -0.07
CA TRP A 1158 -61.28 -5.07 -1.17
C TRP A 1158 -62.43 -5.32 -2.14
N ALA A 1159 -63.68 -5.07 -1.71
CA ALA A 1159 -64.84 -5.18 -2.56
C ALA A 1159 -64.70 -4.23 -3.77
N THR A 1160 -64.78 -4.77 -4.99
CA THR A 1160 -64.55 -4.11 -6.30
C THR A 1160 -63.11 -4.04 -6.81
N GLU A 1161 -62.14 -4.64 -6.11
CA GLU A 1161 -60.76 -4.69 -6.60
C GLU A 1161 -60.58 -5.75 -7.70
N ALA A 1162 -60.11 -5.33 -8.88
CA ALA A 1162 -59.85 -6.23 -9.99
C ALA A 1162 -58.58 -7.06 -9.73
N ASN A 1163 -58.71 -8.39 -9.78
CA ASN A 1163 -57.57 -9.29 -9.71
C ASN A 1163 -56.85 -9.35 -11.06
N THR A 1164 -55.78 -8.56 -11.17
CA THR A 1164 -54.93 -8.50 -12.35
C THR A 1164 -53.69 -9.38 -12.16
N THR A 1165 -52.91 -9.62 -13.22
CA THR A 1165 -51.64 -10.36 -13.12
C THR A 1165 -50.60 -9.72 -12.18
N SER A 1166 -50.89 -8.52 -11.67
CA SER A 1166 -50.03 -7.74 -10.76
C SER A 1166 -50.56 -7.71 -9.32
N THR A 1167 -51.62 -8.45 -9.01
CA THR A 1167 -52.23 -8.47 -7.67
C THR A 1167 -51.53 -9.49 -6.77
N THR A 1168 -51.03 -9.04 -5.61
CA THR A 1168 -50.30 -9.84 -4.62
C THR A 1168 -50.85 -9.61 -3.21
N PHE A 1169 -50.70 -10.60 -2.34
CA PHE A 1169 -51.15 -10.55 -0.95
C PHE A 1169 -49.97 -10.59 0.02
N ASN A 1170 -50.00 -9.78 1.06
CA ASN A 1170 -49.03 -9.86 2.14
C ASN A 1170 -49.66 -9.57 3.51
N PHE A 1171 -48.98 -10.00 4.57
CA PHE A 1171 -49.24 -9.50 5.91
C PHE A 1171 -48.57 -8.15 6.11
N ASN A 1172 -49.11 -7.36 7.03
CA ASN A 1172 -48.44 -6.16 7.49
C ASN A 1172 -47.21 -6.52 8.33
N ALA A 1173 -46.11 -5.81 8.14
CA ALA A 1173 -44.84 -6.08 8.81
C ALA A 1173 -44.90 -5.94 10.35
N GLY A 1174 -45.99 -5.38 10.88
CA GLY A 1174 -46.25 -5.24 12.31
C GLY A 1174 -47.30 -6.18 12.91
N THR A 1175 -47.87 -7.12 12.15
CA THR A 1175 -48.93 -8.02 12.66
C THR A 1175 -48.44 -8.86 13.85
N THR A 1176 -49.21 -8.84 14.95
CA THR A 1176 -48.98 -9.68 16.14
C THR A 1176 -50.12 -10.67 16.42
N SER A 1177 -51.11 -10.67 15.54
CA SER A 1177 -52.37 -11.38 15.71
C SER A 1177 -52.28 -12.86 15.32
N ILE A 1178 -51.23 -13.26 14.58
CA ILE A 1178 -51.01 -14.64 14.09
C ILE A 1178 -49.67 -15.16 14.64
N LEU A 1179 -49.72 -16.20 15.48
CA LEU A 1179 -48.55 -16.84 16.10
C LEU A 1179 -48.55 -18.36 15.90
N ASP A 1180 -47.40 -19.01 16.00
CA ASP A 1180 -47.30 -20.48 16.14
C ASP A 1180 -47.30 -20.93 17.62
N ALA A 1181 -47.12 -22.23 17.87
CA ALA A 1181 -47.09 -22.82 19.20
C ALA A 1181 -45.83 -22.52 20.04
N SER A 1182 -44.93 -21.70 19.51
CA SER A 1182 -43.74 -21.20 20.22
C SER A 1182 -43.70 -19.67 20.28
N ASP A 1183 -44.84 -19.00 20.02
CA ASP A 1183 -45.00 -17.54 19.96
C ASP A 1183 -44.25 -16.83 18.81
N ASN A 1184 -43.83 -17.57 17.77
CA ASN A 1184 -43.21 -16.96 16.59
C ASN A 1184 -44.27 -16.29 15.72
N LYS A 1185 -44.00 -15.05 15.31
CA LYS A 1185 -44.95 -14.20 14.56
C LYS A 1185 -44.96 -14.56 13.09
N ALA A 1186 -46.15 -14.59 12.47
CA ALA A 1186 -46.27 -14.74 11.03
C ALA A 1186 -45.45 -13.68 10.28
N ALA A 1187 -44.51 -14.13 9.46
CA ALA A 1187 -43.61 -13.25 8.74
C ALA A 1187 -44.23 -12.81 7.39
N PRO A 1188 -44.15 -11.51 7.04
CA PRO A 1188 -44.55 -11.04 5.72
C PRO A 1188 -43.59 -11.58 4.65
N SER A 1189 -44.12 -11.84 3.46
CA SER A 1189 -43.33 -12.18 2.27
C SER A 1189 -42.52 -10.96 1.78
N ALA A 1190 -41.38 -11.20 1.14
CA ALA A 1190 -40.55 -10.12 0.59
C ALA A 1190 -41.23 -9.39 -0.58
N GLY A 1191 -41.08 -8.07 -0.66
CA GLY A 1191 -41.69 -7.24 -1.72
C GLY A 1191 -43.19 -7.01 -1.49
N PHE A 1192 -43.99 -6.99 -2.57
CA PHE A 1192 -45.43 -6.75 -2.52
C PHE A 1192 -46.27 -7.99 -2.15
N GLY A 1193 -45.63 -9.12 -1.82
CA GLY A 1193 -46.29 -10.31 -1.28
C GLY A 1193 -46.44 -11.49 -2.25
N ALA A 1194 -47.17 -12.51 -1.82
CA ALA A 1194 -47.44 -13.74 -2.57
C ALA A 1194 -48.44 -13.49 -3.71
N THR A 1195 -48.18 -14.04 -4.90
CA THR A 1195 -49.12 -13.94 -6.03
C THR A 1195 -50.39 -14.71 -5.73
N ILE A 1196 -51.53 -14.10 -6.04
CA ILE A 1196 -52.84 -14.69 -5.77
C ILE A 1196 -53.25 -15.54 -6.96
N SER A 1197 -53.50 -16.82 -6.72
CA SER A 1197 -54.06 -17.70 -7.74
C SER A 1197 -55.59 -17.61 -7.71
N ILE A 1198 -56.21 -17.41 -8.88
CA ILE A 1198 -57.67 -17.43 -9.02
C ILE A 1198 -58.11 -18.88 -9.24
N LEU A 1199 -59.03 -19.37 -8.41
CA LEU A 1199 -59.58 -20.72 -8.52
C LEU A 1199 -60.94 -20.74 -9.20
#